data_AF-A0A2E7S195-F1
#
_entry.id   AF-A0A2E7S195-F1
#
_cell.length_a   1.000
_cell.length_b   1.000
_cell.length_c   1.000
_cell.angle_alpha   90.00
_cell.angle_beta   90.00
_cell.angle_gamma   90.00
#
_symmetry.space_group_name_H-M   'P 1'
#
loop_
_entity.id
_entity.type
_entity.pdbx_description
1 polymer ?
#
loop_
_entity_poly.entity_id
_entity_poly.type
_entity_poly.pdbx_seq_one_letter_code
_entity_poly.pdbx_strand_id
1 'polypeptide(L)'
;MLHDSHISSTDSDVARDAVPETVSMDPATVEPPDVEFPDVWGEGTNNPWQDWQPDGDAGSVSGVDDDGVIELELVHSEDEFDNAGRRLGLAGTVVSLLLHVWIVFNLSGLFLEPDDGAPYVPPIETTMNEPVEIEEPEETIDYELANPDERELEVREVINSTSVGVAQNDNPQPKAPPTPELERPPTELQQVAYDIPEGIEVDDRIVVKGTVGEAIVQLESALDLVTWEIANNLKERKVMVVWMLDASGSLVGQRKLVHKRLKRIYGELDALERVGQLPMRDQPLLSAVVSYGQKTTFLTKSPTDQFPEIEKAFGMLKADQSGQENVFTAICQVMSLWGHYRNKQGRQIMLVAITDEAGDDHGAPLEVAINRCRRKGAKAYVIGPAAPFGARKGYVPYVAPENGKTYQLPVDLGPDAAIPSLVRLPFWFSGPQYNRPPLSSGFAPYALARLVTETGGIYFMSKMTTMAGLTPLGQYDAAAMRPFEPDYSYASPADCLKDIAKRPLRMAVYNASIASRQYQANSTPRLNIRVTPGNFKQVASDAQKSVAESGLMIDQILQAYPRGIENAYANELSPRWRVAFALSYGRLLAQKVRCMEYNYACAQLKNDLTPQDVGSKSNHWIFRPDSKLNYAAPFKKVAAEATRWLETVVNEAPGTPFAVMANRELKDPLGLKVIQRYVPPVQRRPGRPNAVANPNRPRVLFANKKRKNTPPPAPKPPKPPKLPRL
;
A
#
# COMPACT_ATOMS: atom_id res chain seq x y z
N MET A 1 -35.02 78.26 46.22
CA MET A 1 -34.03 77.17 46.43
C MET A 1 -34.75 75.84 46.24
N LEU A 2 -34.34 74.94 45.35
CA LEU A 2 -33.52 75.14 44.15
C LEU A 2 -33.76 73.96 43.17
N HIS A 3 -33.78 74.30 41.89
CA HIS A 3 -33.89 73.54 40.63
C HIS A 3 -33.19 72.16 40.52
N ASP A 4 -33.54 71.24 39.59
CA ASP A 4 -34.69 71.15 38.65
C ASP A 4 -34.84 69.72 38.06
N SER A 5 -35.84 69.49 37.19
CA SER A 5 -36.12 68.22 36.49
C SER A 5 -36.57 68.43 35.01
N HIS A 6 -36.92 67.34 34.28
CA HIS A 6 -37.57 67.24 32.92
C HIS A 6 -36.64 66.83 31.72
N ILE A 7 -36.95 65.80 30.89
CA ILE A 7 -37.83 65.64 29.68
C ILE A 7 -37.32 66.46 28.46
N SER A 8 -37.20 65.99 27.19
CA SER A 8 -37.70 64.82 26.38
C SER A 8 -36.52 64.21 25.55
N SER A 9 -36.51 63.05 24.84
CA SER A 9 -37.47 62.04 24.30
C SER A 9 -38.11 62.30 22.89
N THR A 10 -38.01 61.29 21.98
CA THR A 10 -38.65 61.10 20.64
C THR A 10 -38.28 62.12 19.50
N ASP A 11 -38.28 61.83 18.18
CA ASP A 11 -38.67 60.63 17.39
C ASP A 11 -38.05 60.57 15.95
N SER A 12 -38.36 59.49 15.21
CA SER A 12 -38.57 59.39 13.73
C SER A 12 -37.42 59.19 12.69
N ASP A 13 -37.72 58.39 11.66
CA ASP A 13 -36.92 58.05 10.45
C ASP A 13 -36.82 59.17 9.38
N VAL A 14 -36.00 58.98 8.32
CA VAL A 14 -36.46 58.77 6.90
C VAL A 14 -35.32 58.80 5.84
N ALA A 15 -35.27 57.74 5.02
CA ALA A 15 -34.84 57.61 3.59
C ALA A 15 -33.38 57.84 3.08
N ARG A 16 -32.98 56.89 2.19
CA ARG A 16 -32.26 57.04 0.88
C ARG A 16 -30.81 57.56 0.88
N ASP A 17 -29.90 57.14 -0.01
CA ASP A 17 -29.99 56.45 -1.32
C ASP A 17 -28.90 55.37 -1.51
N ALA A 18 -28.93 54.60 -2.62
CA ALA A 18 -27.86 53.68 -3.01
C ALA A 18 -27.69 53.57 -4.54
N VAL A 19 -26.49 53.87 -5.04
CA VAL A 19 -26.03 53.76 -6.45
C VAL A 19 -24.58 53.25 -6.40
N PRO A 20 -24.13 52.34 -7.31
CA PRO A 20 -23.03 51.42 -6.97
C PRO A 20 -21.62 51.94 -7.27
N GLU A 21 -20.66 51.55 -6.43
CA GLU A 21 -19.23 51.67 -6.73
C GLU A 21 -18.74 50.49 -7.59
N THR A 22 -17.85 50.79 -8.54
CA THR A 22 -17.08 49.81 -9.30
C THR A 22 -15.81 49.44 -8.54
N VAL A 23 -15.71 48.19 -8.07
CA VAL A 23 -14.51 47.68 -7.39
C VAL A 23 -13.64 46.90 -8.37
N SER A 24 -12.35 47.22 -8.42
CA SER A 24 -11.34 46.50 -9.23
C SER A 24 -11.09 45.09 -8.70
N MET A 25 -10.65 44.18 -9.56
CA MET A 25 -10.12 42.89 -9.11
C MET A 25 -8.66 43.03 -8.68
N ASP A 26 -8.37 42.57 -7.46
CA ASP A 26 -7.05 42.08 -7.05
C ASP A 26 -7.21 40.67 -6.47
N PRO A 27 -6.25 39.75 -6.66
CA PRO A 27 -6.40 38.34 -6.32
C PRO A 27 -6.11 38.07 -4.84
N ALA A 28 -7.09 38.33 -3.98
CA ALA A 28 -7.01 37.95 -2.57
C ALA A 28 -6.89 36.42 -2.39
N THR A 29 -5.98 36.00 -1.52
CA THR A 29 -5.68 34.59 -1.21
C THR A 29 -6.93 33.89 -0.67
N VAL A 30 -7.38 32.82 -1.34
CA VAL A 30 -8.45 31.98 -0.83
C VAL A 30 -7.84 30.91 0.08
N GLU A 31 -7.94 31.12 1.39
CA GLU A 31 -7.65 30.07 2.37
C GLU A 31 -8.59 28.86 2.13
N PRO A 32 -8.07 27.62 2.10
CA PRO A 32 -8.92 26.44 2.00
C PRO A 32 -9.72 26.27 3.30
N PRO A 33 -10.99 25.80 3.24
CA PRO A 33 -11.77 25.55 4.45
C PRO A 33 -11.18 24.41 5.27
N ASP A 34 -11.35 24.47 6.60
CA ASP A 34 -10.98 23.40 7.52
C ASP A 34 -11.68 22.08 7.13
N VAL A 35 -10.90 21.15 6.59
CA VAL A 35 -11.33 19.77 6.31
C VAL A 35 -10.59 18.84 7.26
N GLU A 36 -11.31 18.28 8.23
CA GLU A 36 -10.78 17.21 9.09
C GLU A 36 -10.27 16.05 8.22
N PHE A 37 -8.95 15.82 8.26
CA PHE A 37 -8.30 14.79 7.47
C PHE A 37 -8.68 13.39 7.98
N PRO A 38 -9.03 12.43 7.11
CA PRO A 38 -9.19 11.04 7.52
C PRO A 38 -7.81 10.41 7.77
N ASP A 39 -7.50 10.14 9.05
CA ASP A 39 -6.23 9.61 9.57
C ASP A 39 -5.44 8.70 8.60
N VAL A 40 -4.40 9.28 7.99
CA VAL A 40 -3.38 8.58 7.21
C VAL A 40 -2.24 8.11 8.11
N TRP A 41 -1.99 8.84 9.19
CA TRP A 41 -1.08 8.54 10.29
C TRP A 41 -1.91 8.24 11.55
N GLY A 42 -1.32 7.60 12.57
CA GLY A 42 -2.07 7.23 13.79
C GLY A 42 -2.41 8.44 14.67
N GLU A 43 -3.37 8.27 15.59
CA GLU A 43 -3.70 9.28 16.63
C GLU A 43 -2.39 9.77 17.30
N GLY A 44 -2.06 11.06 17.12
CA GLY A 44 -0.83 11.66 17.66
C GLY A 44 0.38 11.74 16.72
N THR A 45 0.23 11.49 15.41
CA THR A 45 1.31 11.73 14.42
C THR A 45 0.95 12.83 13.40
N ASN A 46 1.47 14.04 13.63
CA ASN A 46 1.29 15.20 12.75
C ASN A 46 1.91 14.97 11.36
N ASN A 47 1.36 15.64 10.34
CA ASN A 47 1.94 15.67 9.00
C ASN A 47 3.29 16.41 9.00
N PRO A 48 4.43 15.75 8.69
CA PRO A 48 5.75 16.39 8.70
C PRO A 48 5.97 17.38 7.53
N TRP A 49 4.96 17.61 6.70
CA TRP A 49 4.97 18.54 5.56
C TRP A 49 3.85 19.58 5.64
N GLN A 50 3.29 19.84 6.84
CA GLN A 50 2.21 20.81 7.01
C GLN A 50 2.64 22.24 6.66
N ASP A 51 3.91 22.58 6.91
CA ASP A 51 4.49 23.91 6.75
C ASP A 51 5.58 23.96 5.65
N TRP A 52 5.62 22.97 4.74
CA TRP A 52 6.68 22.86 3.72
C TRP A 52 6.43 23.78 2.52
N GLN A 53 7.29 24.81 2.39
CA GLN A 53 7.34 25.68 1.21
C GLN A 53 8.42 25.18 0.23
N PRO A 54 8.18 25.25 -1.10
CA PRO A 54 9.08 24.66 -2.10
C PRO A 54 10.36 25.48 -2.36
N ASP A 55 10.33 26.79 -2.10
CA ASP A 55 11.42 27.73 -2.37
C ASP A 55 11.81 28.44 -1.06
N GLY A 56 12.92 28.04 -0.43
CA GLY A 56 13.41 28.64 0.82
C GLY A 56 14.80 28.14 1.21
N ASP A 57 15.70 29.07 1.55
CA ASP A 57 17.13 28.79 1.80
C ASP A 57 17.40 28.08 3.14
N ALA A 58 18.53 27.37 3.20
CA ALA A 58 18.95 26.61 4.38
C ALA A 58 19.63 27.51 5.44
N GLY A 59 18.96 27.75 6.58
CA GLY A 59 19.47 28.57 7.69
C GLY A 59 19.14 28.08 9.10
N SER A 60 20.17 27.56 9.80
CA SER A 60 20.38 27.45 11.26
C SER A 60 19.20 27.45 12.26
N VAL A 61 19.23 26.48 13.19
CA VAL A 61 18.37 26.40 14.40
C VAL A 61 18.91 27.27 15.54
N SER A 62 18.11 28.24 16.01
CA SER A 62 17.91 28.58 17.45
C SER A 62 16.92 29.74 17.62
N GLY A 63 16.14 29.75 18.69
CA GLY A 63 15.31 30.90 19.09
C GLY A 63 15.43 31.20 20.58
N VAL A 64 15.70 32.47 20.91
CA VAL A 64 15.57 33.15 22.21
C VAL A 64 15.21 34.62 21.90
N ASP A 65 14.50 35.27 22.81
CA ASP A 65 13.62 36.42 22.51
C ASP A 65 14.25 37.84 22.56
N ASP A 66 13.47 38.77 22.01
CA ASP A 66 13.30 40.21 22.33
C ASP A 66 14.30 41.33 21.93
N ASP A 67 13.65 42.46 21.62
CA ASP A 67 14.06 43.88 21.59
C ASP A 67 15.33 44.35 20.85
N GLY A 68 15.12 45.22 19.83
CA GLY A 68 16.23 45.87 19.11
C GLY A 68 15.87 46.83 17.97
N VAL A 69 14.76 47.57 18.02
CA VAL A 69 14.41 48.56 16.97
C VAL A 69 15.35 49.76 17.01
N ILE A 70 16.16 49.96 15.97
CA ILE A 70 16.83 51.21 15.65
C ILE A 70 16.76 51.45 14.14
N GLU A 71 15.82 52.31 13.71
CA GLU A 71 15.92 52.99 12.42
C GLU A 71 16.92 54.15 12.53
N LEU A 72 17.73 54.38 11.49
CA LEU A 72 18.50 55.61 11.36
C LEU A 72 18.44 56.16 9.92
N GLU A 73 17.53 57.11 9.73
CA GLU A 73 17.78 58.33 8.96
C GLU A 73 19.09 59.02 9.44
N LEU A 74 19.80 59.91 8.71
CA LEU A 74 19.42 60.76 7.57
C LEU A 74 20.71 61.29 6.85
N VAL A 75 20.52 62.29 5.98
CA VAL A 75 21.50 63.27 5.45
C VAL A 75 22.39 62.86 4.26
N HIS A 76 22.16 63.53 3.13
CA HIS A 76 23.19 63.90 2.16
C HIS A 76 23.88 65.20 2.60
N SER A 77 25.21 65.23 2.68
CA SER A 77 26.03 66.42 2.39
C SER A 77 27.49 66.00 2.18
N GLU A 78 28.24 66.79 1.42
CA GLU A 78 29.61 66.47 0.96
C GLU A 78 30.70 66.88 1.97
N ASP A 79 31.97 66.57 1.63
CA ASP A 79 33.23 67.01 2.25
C ASP A 79 33.58 66.60 3.71
N GLU A 80 34.32 65.47 3.89
CA GLU A 80 35.49 65.43 4.80
C GLU A 80 36.45 64.20 4.68
N PHE A 81 37.71 64.45 4.30
CA PHE A 81 38.98 63.80 4.74
C PHE A 81 39.13 62.26 4.96
N ASP A 82 39.28 61.52 3.86
CA ASP A 82 40.50 60.77 3.45
C ASP A 82 41.34 59.92 4.47
N ASN A 83 40.82 59.48 5.62
CA ASN A 83 41.59 58.61 6.55
C ASN A 83 40.88 57.33 7.02
N ALA A 84 39.56 57.21 6.88
CA ALA A 84 38.83 56.01 7.30
C ALA A 84 39.03 54.81 6.35
N GLY A 85 38.87 55.03 5.03
CA GLY A 85 38.87 53.95 4.02
C GLY A 85 40.17 53.12 3.98
N ARG A 86 41.33 53.75 4.20
CA ARG A 86 42.63 53.07 4.26
C ARG A 86 42.74 52.05 5.40
N ARG A 87 42.04 52.25 6.53
CA ARG A 87 42.03 51.30 7.64
C ARG A 87 41.12 50.11 7.37
N LEU A 88 39.98 50.33 6.73
CA LEU A 88 39.04 49.26 6.35
C LEU A 88 39.65 48.31 5.30
N GLY A 89 40.32 48.86 4.27
CA GLY A 89 40.99 48.07 3.24
C GLY A 89 42.10 47.17 3.79
N LEU A 90 42.87 47.65 4.78
CA LEU A 90 43.91 46.86 5.44
C LEU A 90 43.35 45.73 6.32
N ALA A 91 42.21 45.95 6.98
CA ALA A 91 41.54 44.88 7.72
C ALA A 91 41.05 43.76 6.77
N GLY A 92 40.42 44.15 5.65
CA GLY A 92 39.92 43.20 4.65
C GLY A 92 41.01 42.34 4.01
N THR A 93 42.17 42.92 3.67
CA THR A 93 43.29 42.15 3.10
C THR A 93 43.93 41.20 4.12
N VAL A 94 44.04 41.58 5.39
CA VAL A 94 44.53 40.67 6.45
C VAL A 94 43.58 39.50 6.67
N VAL A 95 42.26 39.73 6.74
CA VAL A 95 41.27 38.65 6.88
C VAL A 95 41.29 37.71 5.66
N SER A 96 41.37 38.27 4.44
CA SER A 96 41.48 37.47 3.21
C SER A 96 42.76 36.63 3.18
N LEU A 97 43.90 37.18 3.61
CA LEU A 97 45.16 36.45 3.65
C LEU A 97 45.14 35.33 4.69
N LEU A 98 44.56 35.55 5.87
CA LEU A 98 44.34 34.50 6.87
C LEU A 98 43.43 33.37 6.36
N LEU A 99 42.36 33.71 5.64
CA LEU A 99 41.49 32.72 5.00
C LEU A 99 42.27 31.86 3.98
N HIS A 100 43.07 32.48 3.11
CA HIS A 100 43.87 31.76 2.11
C HIS A 100 44.95 30.89 2.75
N VAL A 101 45.63 31.35 3.81
CA VAL A 101 46.59 30.54 4.57
C VAL A 101 45.90 29.34 5.24
N TRP A 102 44.70 29.52 5.81
CA TRP A 102 43.92 28.42 6.36
C TRP A 102 43.49 27.41 5.29
N ILE A 103 43.03 27.86 4.12
CA ILE A 103 42.68 27.00 2.98
C ILE A 103 43.91 26.19 2.52
N VAL A 104 45.06 26.83 2.30
CA VAL A 104 46.30 26.16 1.89
C VAL A 104 46.78 25.16 2.94
N PHE A 105 46.68 25.49 4.24
CA PHE A 105 47.04 24.56 5.31
C PHE A 105 46.18 23.29 5.29
N ASN A 106 44.85 23.41 5.16
CA ASN A 106 43.96 22.26 5.08
C ASN A 106 44.15 21.44 3.78
N LEU A 107 44.40 22.09 2.64
CA LEU A 107 44.72 21.41 1.38
C LEU A 107 46.10 20.73 1.40
N SER A 108 47.08 21.25 2.14
CA SER A 108 48.40 20.63 2.29
C SER A 108 48.40 19.30 3.05
N GLY A 109 47.28 18.96 3.71
CA GLY A 109 47.05 17.64 4.31
C GLY A 109 46.52 16.58 3.33
N LEU A 110 46.07 16.97 2.14
CA LEU A 110 45.56 16.05 1.10
C LEU A 110 46.70 15.46 0.28
N PHE A 111 47.52 14.63 0.94
CA PHE A 111 48.37 13.67 0.23
C PHE A 111 47.49 12.57 -0.36
N LEU A 112 47.36 12.56 -1.68
CA LEU A 112 47.04 11.34 -2.40
C LEU A 112 48.25 10.42 -2.27
N GLU A 113 48.08 9.26 -1.64
CA GLU A 113 49.07 8.19 -1.71
C GLU A 113 49.25 7.80 -3.19
N PRO A 114 50.50 7.67 -3.69
CA PRO A 114 50.71 7.14 -5.03
C PRO A 114 50.19 5.71 -5.08
N ASP A 115 49.37 5.41 -6.08
CA ASP A 115 48.87 4.06 -6.30
C ASP A 115 50.01 3.18 -6.82
N ASP A 116 50.73 2.55 -5.89
CA ASP A 116 51.74 1.50 -6.15
C ASP A 116 51.09 0.19 -6.70
N GLY A 117 49.77 0.19 -6.92
CA GLY A 117 49.09 -0.81 -7.73
C GLY A 117 49.70 -0.90 -9.13
N ALA A 118 50.34 -2.03 -9.42
CA ALA A 118 50.87 -2.33 -10.75
C ALA A 118 49.75 -2.14 -11.81
N PRO A 119 50.05 -1.48 -12.95
CA PRO A 119 49.02 -0.97 -13.85
C PRO A 119 48.10 -2.10 -14.32
N TYR A 120 46.80 -1.95 -14.04
CA TYR A 120 45.77 -2.90 -14.45
C TYR A 120 45.73 -2.98 -15.98
N VAL A 121 46.37 -4.01 -16.52
CA VAL A 121 46.23 -4.38 -17.93
C VAL A 121 44.83 -4.99 -18.08
N PRO A 122 43.90 -4.35 -18.80
CA PRO A 122 42.61 -4.98 -19.05
C PRO A 122 42.84 -6.28 -19.84
N PRO A 123 42.10 -7.36 -19.56
CA PRO A 123 42.20 -8.56 -20.35
C PRO A 123 41.88 -8.22 -21.81
N ILE A 124 42.74 -8.64 -22.73
CA ILE A 124 42.49 -8.47 -24.16
C ILE A 124 41.35 -9.43 -24.53
N GLU A 125 40.12 -8.90 -24.58
CA GLU A 125 39.00 -9.59 -25.22
C GLU A 125 39.30 -9.71 -26.72
N THR A 126 39.99 -10.79 -27.09
CA THR A 126 40.04 -11.26 -28.46
C THR A 126 38.65 -11.70 -28.88
N THR A 127 37.87 -10.76 -29.42
CA THR A 127 36.66 -11.04 -30.18
C THR A 127 37.04 -11.83 -31.44
N MET A 128 37.10 -13.15 -31.29
CA MET A 128 37.08 -14.03 -32.45
C MET A 128 35.70 -13.88 -33.09
N ASN A 129 35.64 -13.14 -34.20
CA ASN A 129 34.55 -13.30 -35.14
C ASN A 129 34.63 -14.72 -35.69
N GLU A 130 33.87 -15.64 -35.10
CA GLU A 130 33.48 -16.84 -35.82
C GLU A 130 32.77 -16.39 -37.10
N PRO A 131 33.12 -16.94 -38.27
CA PRO A 131 32.41 -16.62 -39.50
C PRO A 131 30.96 -17.10 -39.34
N VAL A 132 30.00 -16.22 -39.63
CA VAL A 132 28.57 -16.55 -39.57
C VAL A 132 28.30 -17.76 -40.47
N GLU A 133 28.00 -18.91 -39.86
CA GLU A 133 27.42 -20.02 -40.61
C GLU A 133 26.07 -19.56 -41.16
N ILE A 134 25.89 -19.74 -42.47
CA ILE A 134 24.64 -19.42 -43.15
C ILE A 134 23.72 -20.61 -42.89
N GLU A 135 22.75 -20.44 -41.99
CA GLU A 135 21.69 -21.43 -41.76
C GLU A 135 21.01 -21.76 -43.10
N GLU A 136 21.15 -23.00 -43.56
CA GLU A 136 20.31 -23.52 -44.64
C GLU A 136 18.88 -23.65 -44.10
N PRO A 137 17.85 -23.17 -44.84
CA PRO A 137 16.49 -23.15 -44.33
C PRO A 137 15.95 -24.58 -44.16
N GLU A 138 15.52 -24.92 -42.94
CA GLU A 138 14.93 -26.23 -42.62
C GLU A 138 13.72 -26.55 -43.51
N GLU A 139 13.63 -27.79 -44.01
CA GLU A 139 12.43 -28.27 -44.70
C GLU A 139 11.25 -28.36 -43.73
N THR A 140 10.23 -27.52 -43.92
CA THR A 140 8.97 -27.60 -43.16
C THR A 140 8.21 -28.88 -43.52
N ILE A 141 8.29 -29.87 -42.65
CA ILE A 141 7.46 -31.09 -42.70
C ILE A 141 6.02 -30.71 -42.30
N ASP A 142 5.06 -30.89 -43.21
CA ASP A 142 3.64 -30.73 -42.90
C ASP A 142 3.15 -31.84 -41.95
N TYR A 143 2.53 -31.45 -40.84
CA TYR A 143 1.93 -32.37 -39.86
C TYR A 143 0.40 -32.40 -40.03
N GLU A 144 -0.15 -33.52 -40.50
CA GLU A 144 -1.60 -33.74 -40.45
C GLU A 144 -2.08 -33.92 -38.99
N LEU A 145 -3.07 -33.13 -38.59
CA LEU A 145 -3.64 -33.17 -37.24
C LEU A 145 -4.52 -34.41 -37.05
N ALA A 146 -4.19 -35.23 -36.05
CA ALA A 146 -5.01 -36.36 -35.64
C ALA A 146 -6.39 -35.91 -35.10
N ASN A 147 -7.43 -36.68 -35.44
CA ASN A 147 -8.83 -36.33 -35.18
C ASN A 147 -9.22 -36.53 -33.69
N PRO A 148 -9.78 -35.52 -32.99
CA PRO A 148 -9.83 -35.49 -31.52
C PRO A 148 -11.04 -36.20 -30.88
N ASP A 149 -11.56 -37.29 -31.48
CA ASP A 149 -12.79 -37.97 -31.03
C ASP A 149 -12.58 -39.35 -30.38
N GLU A 150 -11.37 -39.91 -30.37
CA GLU A 150 -11.09 -41.17 -29.66
C GLU A 150 -10.92 -40.96 -28.15
N ARG A 151 -12.03 -41.12 -27.43
CA ARG A 151 -12.07 -41.23 -25.97
C ARG A 151 -11.88 -42.68 -25.52
N GLU A 152 -11.13 -42.87 -24.43
CA GLU A 152 -11.56 -43.81 -23.38
C GLU A 152 -11.17 -43.28 -21.98
N LEU A 153 -11.68 -43.91 -20.91
CA LEU A 153 -11.91 -43.25 -19.62
C LEU A 153 -11.28 -43.95 -18.40
N GLU A 154 -10.99 -43.12 -17.39
CA GLU A 154 -10.93 -43.42 -15.94
C GLU A 154 -10.24 -44.70 -15.44
N VAL A 155 -9.11 -44.51 -14.72
CA VAL A 155 -8.98 -45.00 -13.33
C VAL A 155 -8.41 -43.86 -12.46
N ARG A 156 -8.83 -43.80 -11.19
CA ARG A 156 -8.35 -42.83 -10.19
C ARG A 156 -7.19 -43.44 -9.39
N GLU A 157 -6.08 -42.72 -9.23
CA GLU A 157 -5.14 -42.98 -8.16
C GLU A 157 -4.62 -41.69 -7.49
N VAL A 158 -4.15 -41.80 -6.25
CA VAL A 158 -3.92 -40.66 -5.36
C VAL A 158 -2.47 -40.21 -5.39
N ILE A 159 -2.21 -39.06 -6.01
CA ILE A 159 -0.87 -38.48 -6.06
C ILE A 159 -0.65 -37.56 -4.85
N ASN A 160 0.07 -38.06 -3.85
CA ASN A 160 0.72 -37.19 -2.87
C ASN A 160 1.86 -36.42 -3.55
N SER A 161 1.89 -35.10 -3.41
CA SER A 161 2.94 -34.26 -3.97
C SER A 161 4.24 -34.36 -3.15
N THR A 162 5.14 -35.25 -3.55
CA THR A 162 6.54 -35.27 -3.07
C THR A 162 7.48 -34.92 -4.21
N SER A 163 7.93 -33.66 -4.23
CA SER A 163 8.94 -33.17 -5.16
C SER A 163 10.33 -33.67 -4.79
N VAL A 164 10.96 -34.46 -5.66
CA VAL A 164 12.42 -34.66 -5.67
C VAL A 164 12.88 -34.50 -7.12
N GLY A 165 13.68 -33.47 -7.39
CA GLY A 165 14.34 -33.32 -8.68
C GLY A 165 15.50 -34.30 -8.79
N VAL A 166 15.34 -35.37 -9.57
CA VAL A 166 16.46 -36.20 -10.03
C VAL A 166 16.88 -35.65 -11.40
N ALA A 167 18.07 -35.06 -11.48
CA ALA A 167 18.65 -34.67 -12.76
C ALA A 167 19.03 -35.94 -13.55
N GLN A 168 18.43 -36.14 -14.72
CA GLN A 168 18.93 -37.12 -15.69
C GLN A 168 20.20 -36.56 -16.34
N ASN A 169 21.35 -37.13 -15.97
CA ASN A 169 22.60 -36.91 -16.69
C ASN A 169 22.69 -37.89 -17.87
N ASP A 170 22.23 -37.47 -19.04
CA ASP A 170 22.41 -38.21 -20.29
C ASP A 170 23.87 -38.11 -20.77
N ASN A 171 24.74 -38.96 -20.20
CA ASN A 171 26.11 -39.14 -20.67
C ASN A 171 26.15 -40.03 -21.93
N PRO A 172 26.70 -39.56 -23.08
CA PRO A 172 26.83 -40.38 -24.29
C PRO A 172 27.74 -41.60 -24.08
N GLN A 173 27.38 -42.75 -24.66
CA GLN A 173 28.22 -43.95 -24.59
C GLN A 173 29.47 -43.84 -25.51
N PRO A 174 30.68 -44.13 -25.02
CA PRO A 174 31.90 -44.06 -25.82
C PRO A 174 32.01 -45.23 -26.82
N LYS A 175 32.21 -44.91 -28.10
CA LYS A 175 32.29 -45.88 -29.21
C LYS A 175 33.68 -46.50 -29.44
N ALA A 176 34.39 -46.93 -28.39
CA ALA A 176 35.61 -47.75 -28.52
C ALA A 176 36.00 -48.44 -27.18
N PRO A 177 36.61 -49.64 -27.21
CA PRO A 177 37.32 -50.18 -26.05
C PRO A 177 38.67 -49.46 -25.82
N PRO A 178 39.14 -49.34 -24.57
CA PRO A 178 40.41 -48.67 -24.25
C PRO A 178 41.64 -49.53 -24.60
N THR A 179 42.72 -48.86 -25.01
CA THR A 179 44.05 -49.46 -25.24
C THR A 179 44.73 -49.78 -23.90
N PRO A 180 45.48 -50.89 -23.75
CA PRO A 180 46.16 -51.22 -22.49
C PRO A 180 47.21 -50.18 -22.07
N GLU A 181 47.36 -50.00 -20.75
CA GLU A 181 48.35 -49.10 -20.15
C GLU A 181 49.79 -49.64 -20.31
N LEU A 182 50.74 -48.71 -20.43
CA LEU A 182 52.18 -49.00 -20.30
C LEU A 182 52.69 -48.45 -18.98
N GLU A 183 53.41 -49.29 -18.25
CA GLU A 183 53.82 -49.08 -16.86
C GLU A 183 54.67 -47.81 -16.66
N ARG A 184 54.46 -47.13 -15.53
CA ARG A 184 55.40 -46.15 -14.98
C ARG A 184 55.74 -46.57 -13.54
N PRO A 185 57.03 -46.51 -13.12
CA PRO A 185 57.42 -46.92 -11.78
C PRO A 185 56.91 -45.93 -10.71
N PRO A 186 56.72 -46.39 -9.45
CA PRO A 186 56.18 -45.56 -8.38
C PRO A 186 57.23 -44.58 -7.84
N THR A 187 56.89 -43.29 -7.86
CA THR A 187 57.57 -42.27 -7.05
C THR A 187 56.77 -42.03 -5.76
N GLU A 188 57.48 -41.77 -4.66
CA GLU A 188 56.95 -41.82 -3.31
C GLU A 188 55.78 -40.84 -3.04
N LEU A 189 54.78 -41.32 -2.31
CA LEU A 189 53.67 -40.51 -1.80
C LEU A 189 54.17 -39.60 -0.67
N GLN A 190 54.69 -38.42 -1.01
CA GLN A 190 54.65 -37.30 -0.08
C GLN A 190 53.18 -36.97 0.22
N GLN A 191 52.75 -37.21 1.46
CA GLN A 191 51.47 -36.73 1.94
C GLN A 191 51.50 -35.20 2.04
N VAL A 192 51.16 -34.53 0.94
CA VAL A 192 50.66 -33.16 1.01
C VAL A 192 49.42 -33.22 1.91
N ALA A 193 49.51 -32.54 3.05
CA ALA A 193 48.35 -32.39 3.92
C ALA A 193 47.28 -31.62 3.15
N TYR A 194 46.22 -32.31 2.74
CA TYR A 194 44.99 -31.63 2.38
C TYR A 194 44.46 -31.00 3.66
N ASP A 195 44.66 -29.70 3.80
CA ASP A 195 43.76 -28.86 4.58
C ASP A 195 42.37 -29.10 3.99
N ILE A 196 41.61 -29.99 4.64
CA ILE A 196 40.17 -30.04 4.46
C ILE A 196 39.70 -28.68 4.98
N PRO A 197 39.12 -27.80 4.15
CA PRO A 197 38.56 -26.57 4.67
C PRO A 197 37.43 -26.97 5.63
N GLU A 198 37.66 -26.85 6.93
CA GLU A 198 36.62 -27.00 7.94
C GLU A 198 35.48 -26.06 7.51
N GLY A 199 34.32 -26.64 7.22
CA GLY A 199 33.24 -25.94 6.54
C GLY A 199 32.88 -24.70 7.34
N ILE A 200 33.15 -23.52 6.76
CA ILE A 200 33.19 -22.22 7.45
C ILE A 200 32.11 -22.16 8.53
N GLU A 201 32.50 -22.02 9.80
CA GLU A 201 31.56 -21.77 10.89
C GLU A 201 30.93 -20.38 10.71
N VAL A 202 29.89 -20.33 9.89
CA VAL A 202 29.00 -19.18 9.74
C VAL A 202 28.33 -18.98 11.09
N ASP A 203 28.81 -18.01 11.88
CA ASP A 203 28.20 -17.62 13.16
C ASP A 203 26.69 -17.48 12.98
N ASP A 204 25.88 -18.23 13.75
CA ASP A 204 24.41 -18.19 13.75
C ASP A 204 23.79 -16.77 13.87
N ARG A 205 24.60 -15.74 14.22
CA ARG A 205 24.21 -14.32 14.16
C ARG A 205 24.14 -13.75 12.74
N ILE A 206 24.72 -14.42 11.75
CA ILE A 206 24.63 -14.10 10.33
C ILE A 206 23.24 -14.52 9.86
N VAL A 207 22.31 -13.56 9.91
CA VAL A 207 20.92 -13.78 9.55
C VAL A 207 20.79 -13.93 8.04
N VAL A 208 20.62 -15.17 7.58
CA VAL A 208 20.03 -15.47 6.27
C VAL A 208 18.64 -14.82 6.24
N LYS A 209 18.33 -14.04 5.19
CA LYS A 209 17.04 -13.35 5.10
C LYS A 209 15.87 -14.34 5.11
N GLY A 210 14.88 -14.05 5.94
CA GLY A 210 13.63 -14.82 6.01
C GLY A 210 12.77 -14.68 4.75
N THR A 211 11.79 -15.57 4.60
CA THR A 211 10.92 -15.62 3.41
C THR A 211 9.50 -15.13 3.70
N VAL A 212 8.86 -14.52 2.69
CA VAL A 212 7.46 -14.11 2.71
C VAL A 212 6.69 -15.07 1.79
N GLY A 213 5.52 -15.55 2.26
CA GLY A 213 4.95 -16.83 1.84
C GLY A 213 4.63 -17.03 0.36
N GLU A 214 4.95 -18.23 -0.13
CA GLU A 214 4.81 -18.67 -1.52
C GLU A 214 3.36 -18.98 -1.97
N ALA A 215 2.37 -18.86 -1.07
CA ALA A 215 0.95 -18.98 -1.40
C ALA A 215 0.05 -18.41 -0.28
N ILE A 216 -1.23 -18.14 -0.59
CA ILE A 216 -2.28 -17.92 0.41
C ILE A 216 -2.84 -19.28 0.86
N VAL A 217 -2.35 -19.79 2.00
CA VAL A 217 -2.68 -21.13 2.52
C VAL A 217 -3.88 -21.13 3.49
N GLN A 218 -4.29 -22.33 3.93
CA GLN A 218 -5.19 -22.49 5.09
C GLN A 218 -4.39 -22.45 6.40
N LEU A 219 -5.05 -22.10 7.51
CA LEU A 219 -4.41 -21.98 8.82
C LEU A 219 -3.81 -23.32 9.29
N GLU A 220 -4.49 -24.44 9.02
CA GLU A 220 -3.98 -25.77 9.30
C GLU A 220 -2.70 -26.08 8.50
N SER A 221 -2.65 -25.70 7.22
CA SER A 221 -1.47 -25.88 6.37
C SER A 221 -0.30 -25.02 6.83
N ALA A 222 -0.55 -23.78 7.26
CA ALA A 222 0.48 -22.91 7.85
C ALA A 222 1.07 -23.51 9.14
N LEU A 223 0.21 -24.08 10.01
CA LEU A 223 0.66 -24.77 11.22
C LEU A 223 1.47 -26.05 10.92
N ASP A 224 1.16 -26.75 9.83
CA ASP A 224 1.91 -27.94 9.40
C ASP A 224 3.29 -27.56 8.84
N LEU A 225 3.40 -26.44 8.10
CA LEU A 225 4.69 -25.88 7.68
C LEU A 225 5.54 -25.42 8.87
N VAL A 226 4.93 -24.77 9.88
CA VAL A 226 5.60 -24.46 11.15
C VAL A 226 6.07 -25.73 11.87
N THR A 227 5.30 -26.82 11.80
CA THR A 227 5.65 -28.11 12.42
C THR A 227 6.86 -28.75 11.75
N TRP A 228 6.91 -28.72 10.41
CA TRP A 228 8.07 -29.17 9.62
C TRP A 228 9.32 -28.36 9.96
N GLU A 229 9.20 -27.03 10.06
CA GLU A 229 10.32 -26.15 10.41
C GLU A 229 10.81 -26.36 11.86
N ILE A 230 9.90 -26.60 12.83
CA ILE A 230 10.28 -27.01 14.20
C ILE A 230 11.06 -28.33 14.16
N ALA A 231 10.56 -29.34 13.44
CA ALA A 231 11.24 -30.62 13.28
C ALA A 231 12.61 -30.48 12.59
N ASN A 232 12.76 -29.52 11.68
CA ASN A 232 14.03 -29.28 11.00
C ASN A 232 15.07 -28.62 11.94
N ASN A 233 14.70 -27.54 12.64
CA ASN A 233 15.59 -26.88 13.61
C ASN A 233 15.97 -27.82 14.79
N LEU A 234 15.10 -28.79 15.14
CA LEU A 234 15.36 -29.82 16.17
C LEU A 234 16.46 -30.82 15.78
N LYS A 235 16.72 -31.05 14.48
CA LYS A 235 17.85 -31.87 14.03
C LYS A 235 19.18 -31.18 14.36
N GLU A 236 19.27 -29.89 14.10
CA GLU A 236 20.48 -29.09 14.31
C GLU A 236 20.75 -28.84 15.80
N ARG A 237 19.82 -28.20 16.51
CA ARG A 237 20.02 -27.72 17.90
C ARG A 237 18.80 -28.06 18.78
N LYS A 238 18.93 -27.91 20.11
CA LYS A 238 17.75 -27.88 21.00
C LYS A 238 16.89 -26.66 20.65
N VAL A 239 15.56 -26.77 20.68
CA VAL A 239 14.65 -25.68 20.29
C VAL A 239 13.87 -25.14 21.49
N MET A 240 13.48 -23.87 21.43
CA MET A 240 12.47 -23.24 22.28
C MET A 240 11.42 -22.53 21.40
N VAL A 241 10.19 -23.06 21.35
CA VAL A 241 9.08 -22.45 20.60
C VAL A 241 8.23 -21.59 21.53
N VAL A 242 8.01 -20.34 21.17
CA VAL A 242 7.06 -19.45 21.87
C VAL A 242 5.86 -19.21 20.98
N TRP A 243 4.73 -19.81 21.34
CA TRP A 243 3.45 -19.56 20.70
C TRP A 243 2.90 -18.22 21.20
N MET A 244 2.81 -17.25 20.30
CA MET A 244 2.35 -15.91 20.54
C MET A 244 0.98 -15.73 19.90
N LEU A 245 -0.04 -15.57 20.74
CA LEU A 245 -1.44 -15.62 20.34
C LEU A 245 -2.05 -14.24 20.51
N ASP A 246 -2.47 -13.62 19.42
CA ASP A 246 -3.37 -12.48 19.50
C ASP A 246 -4.65 -12.86 20.28
N ALA A 247 -5.07 -11.99 21.19
CA ALA A 247 -6.25 -12.12 22.05
C ALA A 247 -7.49 -11.41 21.51
N SER A 248 -7.44 -10.81 20.31
CA SER A 248 -8.56 -10.19 19.58
C SER A 248 -9.89 -10.96 19.64
N GLY A 249 -11.01 -10.25 19.51
CA GLY A 249 -12.35 -10.85 19.50
C GLY A 249 -12.64 -11.69 18.24
N SER A 250 -12.02 -11.34 17.12
CA SER A 250 -12.09 -12.01 15.81
C SER A 250 -11.62 -13.47 15.87
N LEU A 251 -10.41 -13.70 16.39
CA LEU A 251 -9.75 -15.02 16.37
C LEU A 251 -10.32 -16.08 17.32
N VAL A 252 -11.47 -15.85 17.98
CA VAL A 252 -12.11 -16.86 18.85
C VAL A 252 -12.43 -18.18 18.10
N GLY A 253 -12.64 -18.13 16.79
CA GLY A 253 -12.76 -19.31 15.92
C GLY A 253 -11.40 -20.00 15.72
N GLN A 254 -10.43 -19.26 15.22
CA GLN A 254 -9.08 -19.71 14.88
C GLN A 254 -8.34 -20.30 16.09
N ARG A 255 -8.41 -19.67 17.26
CA ARG A 255 -7.73 -20.16 18.47
C ARG A 255 -8.21 -21.57 18.87
N LYS A 256 -9.49 -21.92 18.62
CA LYS A 256 -10.00 -23.30 18.82
C LYS A 256 -9.44 -24.28 17.80
N LEU A 257 -9.24 -23.84 16.55
CA LEU A 257 -8.64 -24.64 15.48
C LEU A 257 -7.14 -24.89 15.72
N VAL A 258 -6.39 -23.84 16.09
CA VAL A 258 -4.98 -23.93 16.52
C VAL A 258 -4.84 -24.89 17.70
N HIS A 259 -5.65 -24.72 18.76
CA HIS A 259 -5.67 -25.62 19.92
C HIS A 259 -5.93 -27.09 19.54
N LYS A 260 -6.88 -27.35 18.64
CA LYS A 260 -7.14 -28.70 18.11
C LYS A 260 -5.95 -29.25 17.30
N ARG A 261 -5.26 -28.42 16.51
CA ARG A 261 -4.12 -28.85 15.69
C ARG A 261 -2.89 -29.17 16.54
N LEU A 262 -2.61 -28.39 17.60
CA LEU A 262 -1.41 -28.57 18.44
C LEU A 262 -1.29 -29.99 19.01
N LYS A 263 -2.38 -30.61 19.44
CA LYS A 263 -2.36 -32.00 19.93
C LYS A 263 -1.83 -32.99 18.88
N ARG A 264 -2.06 -32.72 17.60
CA ARG A 264 -1.49 -33.47 16.49
C ARG A 264 -0.02 -33.11 16.26
N ILE A 265 0.33 -31.82 16.27
CA ILE A 265 1.70 -31.31 16.10
C ILE A 265 2.68 -31.96 17.09
N TYR A 266 2.40 -31.90 18.40
CA TYR A 266 3.28 -32.52 19.40
C TYR A 266 3.25 -34.06 19.30
N GLY A 267 2.11 -34.67 18.95
CA GLY A 267 2.03 -36.12 18.71
C GLY A 267 2.86 -36.60 17.51
N GLU A 268 3.00 -35.77 16.47
CA GLU A 268 3.85 -36.03 15.31
C GLU A 268 5.34 -35.83 15.66
N LEU A 269 5.68 -34.79 16.44
CA LEU A 269 7.04 -34.57 16.95
C LEU A 269 7.51 -35.70 17.90
N ASP A 270 6.65 -36.11 18.84
CA ASP A 270 6.84 -37.29 19.70
C ASP A 270 7.13 -38.57 18.89
N ALA A 271 6.43 -38.75 17.75
CA ALA A 271 6.62 -39.91 16.90
C ALA A 271 7.97 -39.86 16.16
N LEU A 272 8.39 -38.69 15.67
CA LEU A 272 9.69 -38.50 15.02
C LEU A 272 10.87 -38.78 15.98
N GLU A 273 10.75 -38.40 17.26
CA GLU A 273 11.74 -38.74 18.30
C GLU A 273 11.77 -40.25 18.56
N ARG A 274 10.61 -40.91 18.73
CA ARG A 274 10.53 -42.37 18.97
C ARG A 274 11.02 -43.23 17.80
N VAL A 275 10.92 -42.73 16.57
CA VAL A 275 11.44 -43.38 15.35
C VAL A 275 12.93 -43.04 15.12
N GLY A 276 13.54 -42.21 15.96
CA GLY A 276 14.97 -41.87 15.88
C GLY A 276 15.33 -40.89 14.76
N GLN A 277 14.34 -40.17 14.20
CA GLN A 277 14.57 -39.15 13.16
C GLN A 277 15.01 -37.80 13.73
N LEU A 278 14.95 -37.64 15.06
CA LEU A 278 15.48 -36.50 15.80
C LEU A 278 16.63 -36.97 16.73
N PRO A 279 17.73 -36.23 16.87
CA PRO A 279 18.83 -36.64 17.75
C PRO A 279 18.40 -36.66 19.22
N MET A 280 18.62 -37.79 19.90
CA MET A 280 18.35 -37.94 21.34
C MET A 280 19.13 -36.89 22.14
N ARG A 281 18.39 -35.95 22.73
CA ARG A 281 18.90 -34.81 23.48
C ARG A 281 17.95 -34.55 24.63
N ASP A 282 18.47 -34.45 25.86
CA ASP A 282 17.65 -34.14 27.04
C ASP A 282 16.82 -32.85 26.84
N GLN A 283 15.51 -32.92 27.06
CA GLN A 283 14.52 -31.88 26.74
C GLN A 283 14.76 -31.22 25.36
N PRO A 284 14.56 -31.93 24.23
CA PRO A 284 14.99 -31.45 22.92
C PRO A 284 14.21 -30.20 22.50
N LEU A 285 12.91 -30.20 22.79
CA LEU A 285 11.97 -29.10 22.60
C LEU A 285 11.54 -28.54 23.97
N LEU A 286 11.56 -27.22 24.12
CA LEU A 286 10.75 -26.52 25.13
C LEU A 286 9.71 -25.66 24.42
N SER A 287 8.54 -25.53 25.02
CA SER A 287 7.45 -24.71 24.49
C SER A 287 6.91 -23.75 25.54
N ALA A 288 6.42 -22.60 25.08
CA ALA A 288 5.80 -21.58 25.91
C ALA A 288 4.59 -20.97 25.20
N VAL A 289 3.65 -20.41 25.95
CA VAL A 289 2.43 -19.78 25.44
C VAL A 289 2.26 -18.39 26.04
N VAL A 290 2.07 -17.41 25.16
CA VAL A 290 1.91 -16.00 25.48
C VAL A 290 0.72 -15.48 24.68
N SER A 291 -0.15 -14.70 25.30
CA SER A 291 -1.18 -13.95 24.58
C SER A 291 -0.85 -12.46 24.56
N TYR A 292 -1.23 -11.74 23.49
CA TYR A 292 -1.06 -10.30 23.37
C TYR A 292 -2.33 -9.61 22.89
N GLY A 293 -2.33 -8.28 22.96
CA GLY A 293 -3.46 -7.37 22.79
C GLY A 293 -2.98 -5.99 23.25
N GLN A 294 -3.77 -5.25 24.02
CA GLN A 294 -3.25 -4.07 24.71
C GLN A 294 -2.10 -4.46 25.67
N LYS A 295 -2.17 -5.65 26.29
CA LYS A 295 -1.19 -6.14 27.27
C LYS A 295 -0.80 -7.59 27.02
N THR A 296 0.51 -7.85 26.95
CA THR A 296 1.08 -9.20 26.94
C THR A 296 0.73 -9.94 28.25
N THR A 297 0.29 -11.18 28.13
CA THR A 297 0.03 -12.09 29.26
C THR A 297 0.76 -13.41 29.03
N PHE A 298 1.68 -13.74 29.93
CA PHE A 298 2.41 -15.00 29.91
C PHE A 298 1.54 -16.11 30.52
N LEU A 299 1.03 -17.01 29.67
CA LEU A 299 0.12 -18.08 30.09
C LEU A 299 0.89 -19.28 30.65
N THR A 300 2.11 -19.53 30.16
CA THR A 300 3.12 -20.41 30.78
C THR A 300 4.11 -19.57 31.60
N LYS A 301 4.35 -19.92 32.87
CA LYS A 301 5.31 -19.21 33.75
C LYS A 301 6.75 -19.28 33.25
N SER A 302 7.12 -20.41 32.66
CA SER A 302 8.41 -20.71 32.05
C SER A 302 8.18 -21.63 30.85
N PRO A 303 9.12 -21.69 29.89
CA PRO A 303 9.11 -22.73 28.86
C PRO A 303 9.16 -24.12 29.52
N THR A 304 8.36 -25.04 28.99
CA THR A 304 8.12 -26.40 29.53
C THR A 304 8.12 -27.42 28.40
N ASP A 305 8.53 -28.64 28.69
CA ASP A 305 8.41 -29.82 27.81
C ASP A 305 7.03 -30.48 27.94
N GLN A 306 6.26 -30.15 28.98
CA GLN A 306 4.99 -30.80 29.29
C GLN A 306 3.86 -30.29 28.40
N PHE A 307 3.55 -31.00 27.31
CA PHE A 307 2.41 -30.70 26.44
C PHE A 307 1.08 -30.44 27.19
N PRO A 308 0.70 -31.16 28.28
CA PRO A 308 -0.52 -30.85 29.02
C PRO A 308 -0.56 -29.44 29.63
N GLU A 309 0.59 -28.85 29.97
CA GLU A 309 0.65 -27.45 30.43
C GLU A 309 0.42 -26.47 29.26
N ILE A 310 0.94 -26.79 28.07
CA ILE A 310 0.71 -26.04 26.82
C ILE A 310 -0.77 -26.11 26.42
N GLU A 311 -1.36 -27.31 26.35
CA GLU A 311 -2.77 -27.54 26.02
C GLU A 311 -3.69 -26.76 26.98
N LYS A 312 -3.38 -26.79 28.28
CA LYS A 312 -4.08 -26.03 29.32
C LYS A 312 -3.89 -24.52 29.18
N ALA A 313 -2.70 -24.04 28.86
CA ALA A 313 -2.41 -22.61 28.67
C ALA A 313 -3.22 -22.01 27.49
N PHE A 314 -3.30 -22.72 26.36
CA PHE A 314 -4.18 -22.35 25.24
C PHE A 314 -5.66 -22.24 25.68
N GLY A 315 -6.12 -23.14 26.56
CA GLY A 315 -7.48 -23.09 27.13
C GLY A 315 -7.75 -21.97 28.14
N MET A 316 -6.72 -21.29 28.67
CA MET A 316 -6.87 -20.17 29.61
C MET A 316 -7.03 -18.79 28.93
N LEU A 317 -6.78 -18.71 27.62
CA LEU A 317 -6.74 -17.45 26.89
C LEU A 317 -8.13 -16.78 26.87
N LYS A 318 -8.20 -15.57 27.42
CA LYS A 318 -9.39 -14.70 27.40
C LYS A 318 -9.26 -13.69 26.27
N ALA A 319 -10.36 -13.37 25.60
CA ALA A 319 -10.36 -12.32 24.59
C ALA A 319 -10.15 -10.94 25.23
N ASP A 320 -9.32 -10.10 24.60
CA ASP A 320 -9.23 -8.68 24.91
C ASP A 320 -10.46 -7.95 24.32
N GLN A 321 -10.81 -6.81 24.90
CA GLN A 321 -11.89 -5.92 24.48
C GLN A 321 -11.38 -4.53 24.08
N SER A 322 -10.05 -4.32 24.09
CA SER A 322 -9.41 -3.04 23.77
C SER A 322 -9.52 -2.64 22.29
N GLY A 323 -9.43 -3.61 21.38
CA GLY A 323 -9.15 -3.35 19.95
C GLY A 323 -7.77 -2.73 19.78
N GLN A 324 -6.74 -3.35 20.36
CA GLN A 324 -5.33 -2.98 20.24
C GLN A 324 -4.46 -4.24 20.19
N GLU A 325 -3.49 -4.30 19.28
CA GLU A 325 -2.59 -5.44 19.05
C GLU A 325 -1.11 -5.06 19.16
N ASN A 326 -0.55 -5.06 20.37
CA ASN A 326 0.85 -4.71 20.64
C ASN A 326 1.82 -5.90 20.43
N VAL A 327 1.89 -6.41 19.20
CA VAL A 327 2.65 -7.61 18.83
C VAL A 327 4.17 -7.44 18.97
N PHE A 328 4.74 -6.29 18.60
CA PHE A 328 6.20 -6.09 18.63
C PHE A 328 6.70 -5.87 20.07
N THR A 329 5.89 -5.25 20.92
CA THR A 329 6.08 -5.12 22.37
C THR A 329 6.01 -6.48 23.06
N ALA A 330 5.08 -7.35 22.65
CA ALA A 330 5.04 -8.73 23.14
C ALA A 330 6.33 -9.49 22.79
N ILE A 331 6.84 -9.35 21.56
CA ILE A 331 8.13 -9.94 21.14
C ILE A 331 9.27 -9.38 21.99
N CYS A 332 9.31 -8.07 22.20
CA CYS A 332 10.32 -7.43 23.05
C CYS A 332 10.32 -8.02 24.47
N GLN A 333 9.16 -8.22 25.06
CA GLN A 333 9.00 -8.76 26.43
C GLN A 333 9.36 -10.25 26.51
N VAL A 334 8.95 -11.07 25.54
CA VAL A 334 9.38 -12.47 25.40
C VAL A 334 10.91 -12.58 25.33
N MET A 335 11.54 -11.76 24.48
CA MET A 335 13.00 -11.76 24.34
C MET A 335 13.73 -11.20 25.56
N SER A 336 13.11 -10.30 26.33
CA SER A 336 13.61 -9.90 27.67
C SER A 336 13.55 -11.06 28.67
N LEU A 337 12.45 -11.80 28.72
CA LEU A 337 12.21 -12.83 29.75
C LEU A 337 12.94 -14.14 29.45
N TRP A 338 12.86 -14.64 28.22
CA TRP A 338 13.36 -15.97 27.83
C TRP A 338 14.50 -15.94 26.79
N GLY A 339 14.91 -14.77 26.27
CA GLY A 339 16.06 -14.65 25.38
C GLY A 339 17.41 -15.08 26.00
N HIS A 340 17.44 -15.41 27.29
CA HIS A 340 18.59 -16.01 27.97
C HIS A 340 18.73 -17.53 27.72
N TYR A 341 17.70 -18.23 27.24
CA TYR A 341 17.76 -19.67 26.93
C TYR A 341 18.73 -19.97 25.78
N ARG A 342 18.89 -19.05 24.82
CA ARG A 342 19.96 -19.10 23.80
C ARG A 342 21.33 -19.20 24.46
N ASN A 343 21.65 -18.25 25.34
CA ASN A 343 22.96 -18.14 25.99
C ASN A 343 23.25 -19.25 27.01
N LYS A 344 22.23 -19.70 27.77
CA LYS A 344 22.42 -20.67 28.86
C LYS A 344 22.26 -22.14 28.45
N GLN A 345 21.52 -22.42 27.37
CA GLN A 345 21.17 -23.79 26.96
C GLN A 345 21.42 -24.06 25.47
N GLY A 346 22.04 -23.12 24.74
CA GLY A 346 22.31 -23.25 23.31
C GLY A 346 21.06 -23.31 22.41
N ARG A 347 19.87 -22.99 22.94
CA ARG A 347 18.61 -23.22 22.23
C ARG A 347 18.40 -22.29 21.05
N GLN A 348 17.92 -22.83 19.94
CA GLN A 348 17.34 -22.05 18.85
C GLN A 348 15.96 -21.53 19.30
N ILE A 349 15.74 -20.22 19.20
CA ILE A 349 14.48 -19.59 19.63
C ILE A 349 13.60 -19.35 18.41
N MET A 350 12.38 -19.89 18.44
CA MET A 350 11.37 -19.72 17.41
C MET A 350 10.17 -18.99 18.02
N LEU A 351 9.87 -17.78 17.53
CA LEU A 351 8.70 -17.01 17.94
C LEU A 351 7.61 -17.22 16.89
N VAL A 352 6.47 -17.81 17.25
CA VAL A 352 5.38 -18.11 16.31
C VAL A 352 4.16 -17.25 16.65
N ALA A 353 3.99 -16.13 15.93
CA ALA A 353 2.88 -15.21 16.09
C ALA A 353 1.67 -15.60 15.21
N ILE A 354 0.46 -15.48 15.75
CA ILE A 354 -0.80 -15.71 15.03
C ILE A 354 -1.73 -14.52 15.34
N THR A 355 -2.06 -13.74 14.31
CA THR A 355 -2.92 -12.51 14.33
C THR A 355 -3.78 -12.47 13.07
N ASP A 356 -4.91 -11.76 13.08
CA ASP A 356 -5.60 -11.38 11.84
C ASP A 356 -5.45 -9.91 11.40
N GLU A 357 -4.61 -9.11 12.04
CA GLU A 357 -4.29 -7.73 11.65
C GLU A 357 -2.75 -7.51 11.51
N ALA A 358 -2.29 -6.26 11.41
CA ALA A 358 -0.86 -5.93 11.23
C ALA A 358 -0.12 -5.55 12.53
N GLY A 359 -0.85 -5.31 13.61
CA GLY A 359 -0.33 -4.81 14.90
C GLY A 359 -0.18 -3.28 14.96
N ASP A 360 -0.67 -2.68 16.04
CA ASP A 360 -0.68 -1.22 16.23
C ASP A 360 0.69 -0.64 16.55
N ASP A 361 1.58 -1.42 17.17
CA ASP A 361 2.85 -0.92 17.73
C ASP A 361 4.03 -0.98 16.75
N HIS A 362 3.74 -0.77 15.46
CA HIS A 362 4.75 -0.63 14.41
C HIS A 362 5.62 0.64 14.59
N GLY A 363 6.85 0.62 14.06
CA GLY A 363 7.82 1.69 14.22
C GLY A 363 8.87 1.35 15.29
N ALA A 364 9.05 2.20 16.31
CA ALA A 364 10.11 1.99 17.31
C ALA A 364 10.08 0.61 18.02
N PRO A 365 8.92 0.03 18.39
CA PRO A 365 8.87 -1.32 18.96
C PRO A 365 9.27 -2.42 17.96
N LEU A 366 9.00 -2.26 16.66
CA LEU A 366 9.48 -3.17 15.60
C LEU A 366 11.01 -3.18 15.53
N GLU A 367 11.68 -2.01 15.53
CA GLU A 367 13.15 -1.95 15.51
C GLU A 367 13.76 -2.61 16.75
N VAL A 368 13.16 -2.39 17.92
CA VAL A 368 13.60 -3.00 19.17
C VAL A 368 13.35 -4.51 19.17
N ALA A 369 12.25 -4.99 18.58
CA ALA A 369 11.94 -6.41 18.42
C ALA A 369 12.96 -7.11 17.50
N ILE A 370 13.19 -6.57 16.30
CA ILE A 370 14.19 -7.06 15.34
C ILE A 370 15.57 -7.10 15.99
N ASN A 371 16.00 -5.99 16.61
CA ASN A 371 17.31 -5.92 17.28
C ASN A 371 17.48 -6.97 18.40
N ARG A 372 16.43 -7.20 19.21
CA ARG A 372 16.46 -8.22 20.27
C ARG A 372 16.52 -9.65 19.70
N CYS A 373 15.81 -9.91 18.61
CA CYS A 373 15.80 -11.20 17.94
C CYS A 373 17.14 -11.51 17.28
N ARG A 374 17.66 -10.59 16.44
CA ARG A 374 18.97 -10.71 15.76
C ARG A 374 20.11 -10.95 16.77
N ARG A 375 20.18 -10.17 17.86
CA ARG A 375 21.20 -10.32 18.93
C ARG A 375 21.14 -11.66 19.68
N LYS A 376 20.09 -12.47 19.46
CA LYS A 376 19.87 -13.77 20.12
C LYS A 376 19.70 -14.94 19.13
N GLY A 377 19.86 -14.72 17.82
CA GLY A 377 19.59 -15.74 16.81
C GLY A 377 18.15 -16.28 16.86
N ALA A 378 17.20 -15.46 17.31
CA ALA A 378 15.80 -15.85 17.40
C ALA A 378 15.10 -15.57 16.07
N LYS A 379 14.48 -16.59 15.48
CA LYS A 379 13.72 -16.49 14.22
C LYS A 379 12.25 -16.17 14.53
N ALA A 380 11.68 -15.18 13.85
CA ALA A 380 10.25 -14.87 13.96
C ALA A 380 9.47 -15.51 12.79
N TYR A 381 8.39 -16.20 13.12
CA TYR A 381 7.43 -16.79 12.20
C TYR A 381 6.08 -16.16 12.47
N VAL A 382 5.35 -15.81 11.42
CA VAL A 382 4.04 -15.14 11.55
C VAL A 382 3.04 -15.85 10.67
N ILE A 383 1.87 -16.18 11.21
CA ILE A 383 0.71 -16.64 10.45
C ILE A 383 -0.34 -15.53 10.49
N GLY A 384 -0.67 -14.95 9.33
CA GLY A 384 -1.53 -13.77 9.26
C GLY A 384 -2.09 -13.48 7.86
N PRO A 385 -2.82 -12.37 7.69
CA PRO A 385 -3.53 -12.03 6.45
C PRO A 385 -2.60 -11.56 5.32
N ALA A 386 -3.16 -11.40 4.11
CA ALA A 386 -2.54 -10.55 3.10
C ALA A 386 -2.75 -9.06 3.42
N ALA A 387 -1.84 -8.21 2.97
CA ALA A 387 -1.99 -6.76 3.03
C ALA A 387 -2.98 -6.24 1.96
N PRO A 388 -3.56 -5.02 2.12
CA PRO A 388 -4.38 -4.36 1.14
C PRO A 388 -3.52 -3.53 0.16
N PHE A 389 -3.71 -3.73 -1.14
CA PHE A 389 -2.89 -3.15 -2.20
C PHE A 389 -2.96 -1.61 -2.26
N GLY A 390 -1.84 -0.92 -1.98
CA GLY A 390 -1.75 0.55 -1.99
C GLY A 390 -2.61 1.27 -0.94
N ALA A 391 -3.16 0.51 0.02
CA ALA A 391 -3.98 1.00 1.11
C ALA A 391 -3.35 0.59 2.44
N ARG A 392 -4.14 0.62 3.52
CA ARG A 392 -3.73 0.21 4.87
C ARG A 392 -4.88 -0.46 5.62
N LYS A 393 -6.06 0.16 5.56
CA LYS A 393 -7.27 -0.37 6.19
C LYS A 393 -8.09 -1.24 5.22
N GLY A 394 -8.44 -2.46 5.64
CA GLY A 394 -9.46 -3.32 5.04
C GLY A 394 -10.87 -2.92 5.49
N TYR A 395 -11.92 -3.60 4.99
CA TYR A 395 -13.31 -3.31 5.35
C TYR A 395 -14.18 -4.56 5.52
N VAL A 396 -14.42 -4.99 6.76
CA VAL A 396 -15.16 -6.22 7.08
C VAL A 396 -16.67 -5.94 7.29
N PRO A 397 -17.58 -6.74 6.70
CA PRO A 397 -19.02 -6.56 6.87
C PRO A 397 -19.51 -7.04 8.26
N TYR A 398 -19.94 -6.09 9.10
CA TYR A 398 -20.53 -6.32 10.42
C TYR A 398 -22.04 -6.11 10.39
N VAL A 399 -22.83 -7.14 10.75
CA VAL A 399 -24.29 -7.00 10.91
C VAL A 399 -24.59 -6.55 12.34
N ALA A 400 -25.04 -5.31 12.52
CA ALA A 400 -25.33 -4.73 13.83
C ALA A 400 -26.57 -5.38 14.47
N PRO A 401 -26.46 -6.06 15.62
CA PRO A 401 -27.57 -6.77 16.25
C PRO A 401 -28.76 -5.86 16.62
N GLU A 402 -28.53 -4.57 16.86
CA GLU A 402 -29.56 -3.62 17.29
C GLU A 402 -30.51 -3.21 16.15
N ASN A 403 -30.13 -3.41 14.89
CA ASN A 403 -30.92 -2.95 13.74
C ASN A 403 -30.86 -3.83 12.47
N GLY A 404 -30.09 -4.91 12.47
CA GLY A 404 -29.99 -5.89 11.38
C GLY A 404 -29.30 -5.36 10.10
N LYS A 405 -28.69 -4.16 10.12
CA LYS A 405 -27.99 -3.60 8.96
C LYS A 405 -26.52 -4.01 8.96
N THR A 406 -26.00 -4.27 7.76
CA THR A 406 -24.57 -4.44 7.54
C THR A 406 -23.86 -3.08 7.47
N TYR A 407 -22.87 -2.89 8.33
CA TYR A 407 -21.89 -1.81 8.31
C TYR A 407 -20.56 -2.37 7.81
N GLN A 408 -19.70 -1.51 7.24
CA GLN A 408 -18.35 -1.89 6.83
C GLN A 408 -17.37 -1.33 7.87
N LEU A 409 -16.82 -2.21 8.73
CA LEU A 409 -15.87 -1.82 9.76
C LEU A 409 -14.45 -1.73 9.17
N PRO A 410 -13.71 -0.64 9.41
CA PRO A 410 -12.29 -0.61 9.08
C PRO A 410 -11.51 -1.57 9.99
N VAL A 411 -10.44 -2.13 9.44
CA VAL A 411 -9.51 -3.11 10.04
C VAL A 411 -8.11 -2.72 9.60
N ASP A 412 -7.09 -2.70 10.46
CA ASP A 412 -5.73 -2.28 10.08
C ASP A 412 -4.86 -3.48 9.65
N LEU A 413 -5.01 -3.84 8.37
CA LEU A 413 -4.21 -4.86 7.70
C LEU A 413 -2.79 -4.37 7.34
N GLY A 414 -2.39 -3.18 7.79
CA GLY A 414 -1.10 -2.56 7.49
C GLY A 414 -0.92 -2.20 6.01
N PRO A 415 0.13 -1.46 5.64
CA PRO A 415 0.44 -1.21 4.24
C PRO A 415 1.18 -2.40 3.61
N ASP A 416 1.04 -2.58 2.30
CA ASP A 416 1.80 -3.59 1.54
C ASP A 416 3.25 -3.16 1.24
N ALA A 417 3.67 -1.94 1.57
CA ALA A 417 5.06 -1.46 1.45
C ALA A 417 5.36 -0.31 2.45
N ALA A 418 6.65 0.02 2.64
CA ALA A 418 7.10 1.10 3.53
C ALA A 418 6.48 2.48 3.22
N ILE A 419 6.26 2.78 1.94
CA ILE A 419 5.70 4.04 1.44
C ILE A 419 4.65 3.76 0.34
N PRO A 420 3.61 4.61 0.21
CA PRO A 420 2.54 4.38 -0.75
C PRO A 420 3.00 4.69 -2.18
N SER A 421 2.91 3.71 -3.08
CA SER A 421 3.32 3.80 -4.49
C SER A 421 2.16 3.82 -5.49
N LEU A 422 0.90 3.89 -5.02
CA LEU A 422 -0.30 3.85 -5.88
C LEU A 422 -1.20 5.08 -5.70
N VAL A 423 -1.66 5.62 -6.84
CA VAL A 423 -2.58 6.76 -6.92
C VAL A 423 -4.04 6.36 -6.63
N ARG A 424 -4.75 7.18 -5.86
CA ARG A 424 -6.17 6.99 -5.54
C ARG A 424 -7.05 7.62 -6.63
N LEU A 425 -7.55 6.80 -7.56
CA LEU A 425 -8.41 7.22 -8.67
C LEU A 425 -9.64 6.29 -8.81
N PRO A 426 -10.86 6.83 -8.97
CA PRO A 426 -12.08 6.05 -9.13
C PRO A 426 -12.22 5.48 -10.56
N PHE A 427 -12.84 4.31 -10.70
CA PHE A 427 -13.20 3.77 -12.02
C PHE A 427 -14.58 4.31 -12.45
N TRP A 428 -14.66 4.92 -13.63
CA TRP A 428 -15.89 5.59 -14.08
C TRP A 428 -17.07 4.64 -14.31
N PHE A 429 -16.83 3.45 -14.85
CA PHE A 429 -17.90 2.58 -15.35
C PHE A 429 -18.17 1.38 -14.42
N SER A 430 -19.23 0.64 -14.72
CA SER A 430 -19.74 -0.45 -13.88
C SER A 430 -18.74 -1.60 -13.70
N GLY A 431 -18.29 -1.78 -12.47
CA GLY A 431 -17.38 -2.82 -12.02
C GLY A 431 -16.95 -2.59 -10.57
N PRO A 432 -16.04 -3.41 -10.03
CA PRO A 432 -15.43 -3.14 -8.74
C PRO A 432 -14.64 -1.83 -8.76
N GLN A 433 -14.59 -1.16 -7.60
CA GLN A 433 -13.83 0.07 -7.36
C GLN A 433 -12.52 -0.16 -6.61
N TYR A 434 -12.37 -1.34 -5.98
CA TYR A 434 -11.20 -1.75 -5.20
C TYR A 434 -10.74 -0.72 -4.14
N ASN A 435 -11.70 -0.02 -3.53
CA ASN A 435 -11.47 0.96 -2.46
C ASN A 435 -12.14 0.56 -1.13
N ARG A 436 -13.34 -0.05 -1.17
CA ARG A 436 -14.08 -0.58 -0.01
C ARG A 436 -14.85 -1.85 -0.39
N PRO A 437 -14.32 -3.06 -0.15
CA PRO A 437 -12.96 -3.35 0.32
C PRO A 437 -11.87 -3.01 -0.74
N PRO A 438 -10.61 -2.79 -0.31
CA PRO A 438 -9.46 -2.70 -1.22
C PRO A 438 -9.17 -4.05 -1.90
N LEU A 439 -8.21 -4.07 -2.83
CA LEU A 439 -7.69 -5.31 -3.42
C LEU A 439 -6.72 -6.01 -2.45
N SER A 440 -6.68 -7.34 -2.41
CA SER A 440 -5.57 -8.06 -1.75
C SER A 440 -4.28 -7.82 -2.53
N SER A 441 -3.18 -7.45 -1.87
CA SER A 441 -1.88 -7.20 -2.51
C SER A 441 -1.16 -8.49 -2.92
N GLY A 442 -1.48 -9.62 -2.30
CA GLY A 442 -0.71 -10.86 -2.41
C GLY A 442 0.64 -10.83 -1.68
N PHE A 443 0.92 -9.78 -0.92
CA PHE A 443 2.08 -9.65 -0.02
C PHE A 443 1.62 -9.58 1.44
N ALA A 444 2.53 -9.88 2.36
CA ALA A 444 2.30 -9.73 3.80
C ALA A 444 2.37 -8.25 4.25
N PRO A 445 1.74 -7.87 5.39
CA PRO A 445 1.83 -6.52 5.95
C PRO A 445 3.29 -6.12 6.25
N TYR A 446 3.71 -4.95 5.78
CA TYR A 446 5.13 -4.59 5.69
C TYR A 446 5.92 -4.76 7.01
N ALA A 447 5.34 -4.36 8.15
CA ALA A 447 5.99 -4.47 9.46
C ALA A 447 6.27 -5.92 9.88
N LEU A 448 5.30 -6.82 9.70
CA LEU A 448 5.42 -8.25 10.01
C LEU A 448 6.29 -8.98 8.98
N ALA A 449 6.17 -8.62 7.70
CA ALA A 449 7.01 -9.15 6.63
C ALA A 449 8.50 -8.80 6.85
N ARG A 450 8.78 -7.54 7.21
CA ARG A 450 10.14 -7.11 7.57
C ARG A 450 10.65 -7.79 8.85
N LEU A 451 9.82 -7.98 9.87
CA LEU A 451 10.18 -8.72 11.08
C LEU A 451 10.70 -10.14 10.76
N VAL A 452 9.99 -10.92 9.92
CA VAL A 452 10.45 -12.28 9.58
C VAL A 452 11.70 -12.25 8.71
N THR A 453 11.79 -11.29 7.78
CA THR A 453 12.90 -11.14 6.83
C THR A 453 14.20 -10.81 7.57
N GLU A 454 14.15 -9.85 8.50
CA GLU A 454 15.27 -9.41 9.33
C GLU A 454 15.64 -10.37 10.47
N THR A 455 14.88 -11.46 10.68
CA THR A 455 15.16 -12.47 11.72
C THR A 455 15.40 -13.88 11.19
N GLY A 456 15.30 -14.10 9.87
CA GLY A 456 15.54 -15.42 9.26
C GLY A 456 14.45 -16.44 9.52
N GLY A 457 13.20 -16.00 9.68
CA GLY A 457 12.01 -16.86 9.77
C GLY A 457 11.08 -16.71 8.57
N ILE A 458 9.79 -17.03 8.72
CA ILE A 458 8.85 -17.16 7.59
C ILE A 458 7.49 -16.51 7.89
N TYR A 459 6.94 -15.76 6.92
CA TYR A 459 5.55 -15.28 6.96
C TYR A 459 4.62 -16.22 6.19
N PHE A 460 3.74 -16.92 6.89
CA PHE A 460 2.71 -17.79 6.32
C PHE A 460 1.41 -17.02 6.11
N MET A 461 1.22 -16.55 4.87
CA MET A 461 0.01 -15.83 4.46
C MET A 461 -1.20 -16.78 4.44
N SER A 462 -2.17 -16.53 5.32
CA SER A 462 -3.24 -17.46 5.69
C SER A 462 -4.61 -16.80 5.54
N LYS A 463 -5.64 -17.59 5.20
CA LYS A 463 -7.05 -17.16 5.08
C LYS A 463 -7.68 -16.83 6.44
N MET A 464 -7.30 -15.69 7.01
CA MET A 464 -7.84 -15.17 8.27
C MET A 464 -9.21 -14.49 8.11
N THR A 465 -9.90 -14.21 9.23
CA THR A 465 -11.26 -13.62 9.25
C THR A 465 -11.32 -12.27 8.55
N THR A 466 -10.35 -11.41 8.83
CA THR A 466 -10.19 -10.07 8.26
C THR A 466 -9.93 -10.06 6.75
N MET A 467 -9.49 -11.16 6.13
CA MET A 467 -9.37 -11.26 4.67
C MET A 467 -10.73 -11.17 3.95
N ALA A 468 -11.85 -11.36 4.66
CA ALA A 468 -13.18 -11.01 4.15
C ALA A 468 -13.33 -9.49 3.86
N GLY A 469 -12.46 -8.66 4.45
CA GLY A 469 -12.33 -7.23 4.20
C GLY A 469 -11.35 -6.86 3.08
N LEU A 470 -10.93 -7.84 2.27
CA LEU A 470 -10.19 -7.66 1.01
C LEU A 470 -11.01 -8.20 -0.16
N THR A 471 -10.86 -7.60 -1.34
CA THR A 471 -11.29 -8.22 -2.59
C THR A 471 -10.25 -9.26 -2.99
N PRO A 472 -10.59 -10.55 -3.11
CA PRO A 472 -9.64 -11.57 -3.54
C PRO A 472 -9.33 -11.46 -5.04
N LEU A 473 -8.05 -11.58 -5.39
CA LEU A 473 -7.65 -12.24 -6.64
C LEU A 473 -7.64 -13.76 -6.37
N GLY A 474 -7.90 -14.57 -7.40
CA GLY A 474 -8.23 -15.99 -7.26
C GLY A 474 -7.14 -16.80 -6.54
N GLN A 475 -6.04 -17.05 -7.24
CA GLN A 475 -4.78 -17.52 -6.65
C GLN A 475 -3.66 -16.75 -7.35
N TYR A 476 -2.73 -16.22 -6.54
CA TYR A 476 -1.47 -15.69 -7.04
C TYR A 476 -0.48 -16.85 -7.22
N ASP A 477 0.23 -16.87 -8.34
CA ASP A 477 1.53 -17.55 -8.41
C ASP A 477 2.56 -16.67 -7.70
N ALA A 478 3.23 -17.21 -6.69
CA ALA A 478 4.27 -16.47 -5.98
C ALA A 478 5.56 -16.32 -6.80
N ALA A 479 5.85 -17.21 -7.75
CA ALA A 479 6.99 -17.01 -8.65
C ALA A 479 6.79 -15.75 -9.51
N ALA A 480 5.59 -15.53 -10.05
CA ALA A 480 5.21 -14.29 -10.72
C ALA A 480 5.14 -13.06 -9.79
N MET A 481 4.83 -13.21 -8.50
CA MET A 481 4.75 -12.08 -7.55
C MET A 481 6.11 -11.64 -6.98
N ARG A 482 7.07 -12.56 -6.84
CA ARG A 482 8.39 -12.33 -6.22
C ARG A 482 9.18 -11.13 -6.78
N PRO A 483 9.20 -10.85 -8.11
CA PRO A 483 9.88 -9.66 -8.66
C PRO A 483 9.24 -8.32 -8.25
N PHE A 484 8.01 -8.36 -7.71
CA PHE A 484 7.23 -7.20 -7.28
C PHE A 484 7.18 -7.05 -5.75
N GLU A 485 7.98 -7.82 -5.02
CA GLU A 485 8.09 -7.70 -3.56
C GLU A 485 8.50 -6.29 -3.11
N PRO A 486 8.01 -5.82 -1.95
CA PRO A 486 8.52 -4.63 -1.29
C PRO A 486 9.98 -4.80 -0.85
N ASP A 487 10.76 -3.72 -0.89
CA ASP A 487 12.07 -3.71 -0.26
C ASP A 487 11.93 -3.61 1.26
N TYR A 488 12.11 -4.75 1.94
CA TYR A 488 12.04 -4.88 3.40
C TYR A 488 13.29 -4.39 4.15
N SER A 489 14.27 -3.76 3.50
CA SER A 489 15.46 -3.24 4.20
C SER A 489 15.19 -1.96 5.01
N TYR A 490 14.21 -1.15 4.61
CA TYR A 490 14.00 0.17 5.20
C TYR A 490 13.41 0.09 6.61
N ALA A 491 14.15 0.63 7.59
CA ALA A 491 13.74 0.74 8.99
C ALA A 491 12.62 1.77 9.22
N SER A 492 12.60 2.84 8.42
CA SER A 492 11.56 3.86 8.47
C SER A 492 11.13 4.32 7.07
N PRO A 493 9.92 4.90 6.93
CA PRO A 493 9.53 5.60 5.71
C PRO A 493 10.52 6.70 5.31
N ALA A 494 11.14 7.38 6.28
CA ALA A 494 12.13 8.43 6.02
C ALA A 494 13.42 7.87 5.38
N ASP A 495 13.86 6.67 5.74
CA ASP A 495 15.03 6.03 5.13
C ASP A 495 14.73 5.49 3.72
N CYS A 496 13.49 5.01 3.51
CA CYS A 496 13.00 4.71 2.17
C CYS A 496 13.00 5.95 1.26
N LEU A 497 12.53 7.10 1.77
CA LEU A 497 12.54 8.38 1.06
C LEU A 497 13.95 8.84 0.69
N LYS A 498 14.94 8.65 1.57
CA LYS A 498 16.36 8.97 1.29
C LYS A 498 16.98 8.13 0.17
N ASP A 499 16.52 6.90 -0.06
CA ASP A 499 16.93 6.14 -1.26
C ASP A 499 16.15 6.58 -2.50
N ILE A 500 14.82 6.62 -2.43
CA ILE A 500 14.01 6.89 -3.62
C ILE A 500 14.17 8.30 -4.17
N ALA A 501 14.57 9.28 -3.36
CA ALA A 501 14.95 10.63 -3.82
C ALA A 501 16.10 10.62 -4.84
N LYS A 502 16.98 9.60 -4.81
CA LYS A 502 18.08 9.41 -5.78
C LYS A 502 17.61 8.80 -7.11
N ARG A 503 16.33 8.44 -7.22
CA ARG A 503 15.76 7.65 -8.31
C ARG A 503 14.51 8.35 -8.86
N PRO A 504 14.64 9.24 -9.87
CA PRO A 504 13.56 10.14 -10.30
C PRO A 504 12.21 9.47 -10.57
N LEU A 505 12.20 8.28 -11.18
CA LEU A 505 10.97 7.52 -11.44
C LEU A 505 10.21 7.16 -10.15
N ARG A 506 10.92 6.70 -9.11
CA ARG A 506 10.33 6.34 -7.81
C ARG A 506 9.81 7.57 -7.08
N MET A 507 10.56 8.66 -7.11
CA MET A 507 10.16 9.92 -6.47
C MET A 507 8.92 10.52 -7.15
N ALA A 508 8.82 10.47 -8.49
CA ALA A 508 7.62 10.87 -9.23
C ALA A 508 6.39 10.03 -8.85
N VAL A 509 6.53 8.70 -8.76
CA VAL A 509 5.47 7.78 -8.32
C VAL A 509 5.02 8.06 -6.89
N TYR A 510 5.97 8.27 -5.96
CA TYR A 510 5.65 8.65 -4.57
C TYR A 510 4.94 10.00 -4.50
N ASN A 511 5.45 11.03 -5.17
CA ASN A 511 4.86 12.36 -5.19
C ASN A 511 3.43 12.34 -5.75
N ALA A 512 3.19 11.62 -6.85
CA ALA A 512 1.85 11.46 -7.41
C ALA A 512 0.91 10.68 -6.47
N SER A 513 1.44 9.65 -5.81
CA SER A 513 0.72 8.87 -4.80
C SER A 513 0.27 9.73 -3.61
N ILE A 514 1.14 10.61 -3.10
CA ILE A 514 0.78 11.61 -2.07
C ILE A 514 -0.19 12.66 -2.62
N ALA A 515 0.10 13.27 -3.77
CA ALA A 515 -0.77 14.25 -4.41
C ALA A 515 -2.20 13.71 -4.63
N SER A 516 -2.37 12.44 -5.01
CA SER A 516 -3.70 11.83 -5.19
C SER A 516 -4.49 11.60 -3.88
N ARG A 517 -3.86 11.75 -2.72
CA ARG A 517 -4.50 11.71 -1.39
C ARG A 517 -4.94 13.11 -0.93
N GLN A 518 -4.23 14.14 -1.39
CA GLN A 518 -4.54 15.56 -1.18
C GLN A 518 -5.57 16.06 -2.22
N TYR A 519 -5.21 16.06 -3.50
CA TYR A 519 -6.04 16.45 -4.64
C TYR A 519 -6.96 15.29 -5.05
N GLN A 520 -7.96 15.00 -4.23
CA GLN A 520 -8.89 13.90 -4.49
C GLN A 520 -9.83 14.27 -5.65
N ALA A 521 -9.63 13.64 -6.81
CA ALA A 521 -10.56 13.76 -7.94
C ALA A 521 -11.96 13.25 -7.53
N ASN A 522 -13.01 13.99 -7.91
CA ASN A 522 -14.40 13.63 -7.60
C ASN A 522 -14.73 12.20 -8.03
N SER A 523 -15.64 11.55 -7.30
CA SER A 523 -16.25 10.29 -7.75
C SER A 523 -16.91 10.43 -9.12
N THR A 524 -16.92 9.34 -9.89
CA THR A 524 -17.61 9.15 -11.18
C THR A 524 -18.72 10.17 -11.50
N PRO A 525 -18.60 10.95 -12.59
CA PRO A 525 -19.62 11.94 -12.97
C PRO A 525 -20.95 11.27 -13.35
N ARG A 526 -22.02 12.07 -13.49
CA ARG A 526 -23.37 11.55 -13.74
C ARG A 526 -23.53 10.97 -15.16
N LEU A 527 -23.09 9.73 -15.37
CA LEU A 527 -23.21 8.98 -16.65
C LEU A 527 -24.66 8.70 -17.11
N ASN A 528 -25.68 9.11 -16.35
CA ASN A 528 -27.08 8.87 -16.62
C ASN A 528 -27.89 10.11 -16.16
N ILE A 529 -28.37 10.90 -17.11
CA ILE A 529 -28.98 12.22 -16.86
C ILE A 529 -30.37 12.27 -17.49
N ARG A 530 -31.36 12.75 -16.74
CA ARG A 530 -32.65 13.20 -17.29
C ARG A 530 -32.75 14.71 -17.26
N VAL A 531 -33.28 15.28 -18.33
CA VAL A 531 -33.40 16.72 -18.56
C VAL A 531 -34.82 17.08 -19.01
N THR A 532 -35.12 18.37 -19.08
CA THR A 532 -36.35 18.93 -19.63
C THR A 532 -36.02 20.03 -20.66
N PRO A 533 -36.95 20.40 -21.55
CA PRO A 533 -36.77 21.47 -22.53
C PRO A 533 -36.28 22.80 -21.93
N GLY A 534 -36.64 23.09 -20.67
CA GLY A 534 -36.25 24.32 -19.97
C GLY A 534 -34.96 24.25 -19.17
N ASN A 535 -34.36 23.06 -18.94
CA ASN A 535 -33.16 22.94 -18.08
C ASN A 535 -31.95 22.24 -18.71
N PHE A 536 -32.08 21.61 -19.88
CA PHE A 536 -31.02 20.74 -20.42
C PHE A 536 -29.65 21.45 -20.56
N LYS A 537 -29.62 22.71 -21.01
CA LYS A 537 -28.36 23.47 -21.13
C LYS A 537 -27.72 23.78 -19.78
N GLN A 538 -28.51 24.00 -18.74
CA GLN A 538 -28.02 24.17 -17.37
C GLN A 538 -27.45 22.86 -16.82
N VAL A 539 -28.23 21.77 -16.90
CA VAL A 539 -27.83 20.45 -16.41
C VAL A 539 -26.56 19.93 -17.10
N ALA A 540 -26.43 20.16 -18.41
CA ALA A 540 -25.20 19.87 -19.15
C ALA A 540 -24.02 20.75 -18.69
N SER A 541 -24.24 22.03 -18.39
CA SER A 541 -23.19 22.93 -17.90
C SER A 541 -22.71 22.56 -16.49
N ASP A 542 -23.61 22.16 -15.60
CA ASP A 542 -23.23 21.71 -14.26
C ASP A 542 -22.56 20.32 -14.30
N ALA A 543 -22.92 19.47 -15.27
CA ALA A 543 -22.19 18.25 -15.56
C ALA A 543 -20.76 18.54 -16.07
N GLN A 544 -20.55 19.59 -16.88
CA GLN A 544 -19.21 20.03 -17.30
C GLN A 544 -18.37 20.53 -16.12
N LYS A 545 -18.94 21.32 -15.19
CA LYS A 545 -18.23 21.81 -13.98
C LYS A 545 -17.66 20.66 -13.15
N SER A 546 -18.50 19.69 -12.81
CA SER A 546 -18.11 18.52 -11.98
C SER A 546 -16.96 17.70 -12.60
N VAL A 547 -16.87 17.65 -13.94
CA VAL A 547 -15.77 16.98 -14.65
C VAL A 547 -14.53 17.88 -14.81
N ALA A 548 -14.71 19.20 -14.86
CA ALA A 548 -13.60 20.16 -14.88
C ALA A 548 -12.88 20.24 -13.53
N GLU A 549 -13.62 20.20 -12.42
CA GLU A 549 -13.08 20.01 -11.06
C GLU A 549 -12.22 18.73 -10.99
N SER A 550 -12.75 17.62 -11.50
CA SER A 550 -12.05 16.33 -11.57
C SER A 550 -10.77 16.41 -12.42
N GLY A 551 -10.87 17.04 -13.59
CA GLY A 551 -9.74 17.27 -14.50
C GLY A 551 -8.64 18.13 -13.89
N LEU A 552 -9.00 19.19 -13.14
CA LEU A 552 -8.05 20.03 -12.43
C LEU A 552 -7.29 19.23 -11.37
N MET A 553 -7.97 18.40 -10.57
CA MET A 553 -7.29 17.55 -9.58
C MET A 553 -6.35 16.53 -10.25
N ILE A 554 -6.77 15.92 -11.36
CA ILE A 554 -5.90 15.02 -12.16
C ILE A 554 -4.67 15.77 -12.70
N ASP A 555 -4.83 17.02 -13.14
CA ASP A 555 -3.74 17.85 -13.65
C ASP A 555 -2.80 18.36 -12.55
N GLN A 556 -3.27 18.54 -11.32
CA GLN A 556 -2.39 18.75 -10.14
C GLN A 556 -1.58 17.49 -9.83
N ILE A 557 -2.20 16.30 -9.82
CA ILE A 557 -1.46 15.03 -9.60
C ILE A 557 -0.44 14.77 -10.71
N LEU A 558 -0.77 15.12 -11.97
CA LEU A 558 0.14 14.93 -13.11
C LEU A 558 1.40 15.81 -13.06
N GLN A 559 1.43 16.91 -12.31
CA GLN A 559 2.64 17.72 -12.13
C GLN A 559 3.76 16.97 -11.39
N ALA A 560 3.43 15.92 -10.63
CA ALA A 560 4.41 15.03 -10.01
C ALA A 560 5.23 14.21 -11.04
N TYR A 561 4.88 14.26 -12.33
CA TYR A 561 5.60 13.62 -13.44
C TYR A 561 6.24 14.70 -14.35
N PRO A 562 7.54 15.00 -14.18
CA PRO A 562 8.26 15.92 -15.05
C PRO A 562 8.24 15.45 -16.53
N ARG A 563 8.32 16.40 -17.48
CA ARG A 563 8.36 16.07 -18.91
C ARG A 563 9.59 15.20 -19.23
N GLY A 564 9.39 14.05 -19.86
CA GLY A 564 10.48 13.13 -20.21
C GLY A 564 10.89 12.18 -19.09
N ILE A 565 10.14 12.13 -17.98
CA ILE A 565 10.32 11.13 -16.91
C ILE A 565 10.17 9.68 -17.43
N GLU A 566 9.44 9.51 -18.53
CA GLU A 566 9.29 8.26 -19.28
C GLU A 566 10.64 7.66 -19.69
N ASN A 567 11.67 8.49 -19.94
CA ASN A 567 13.01 8.02 -20.29
C ASN A 567 13.70 7.32 -19.10
N ALA A 568 13.32 7.63 -17.86
CA ALA A 568 13.84 6.95 -16.67
C ALA A 568 13.25 5.54 -16.49
N TYR A 569 12.19 5.18 -17.22
CA TYR A 569 11.54 3.88 -17.14
C TYR A 569 12.47 2.71 -17.49
N ALA A 570 13.25 2.87 -18.57
CA ALA A 570 14.18 1.84 -19.04
C ALA A 570 15.33 1.57 -18.05
N ASN A 571 15.64 2.55 -17.19
CA ASN A 571 16.77 2.52 -16.25
C ASN A 571 16.35 2.15 -14.81
N GLU A 572 15.06 1.98 -14.51
CA GLU A 572 14.62 1.52 -13.19
C GLU A 572 14.75 -0.01 -13.08
N LEU A 573 15.62 -0.44 -12.16
CA LEU A 573 15.97 -1.84 -11.94
C LEU A 573 14.91 -2.64 -11.16
N SER A 574 13.99 -1.97 -10.45
CA SER A 574 12.92 -2.63 -9.69
C SER A 574 11.65 -2.79 -10.53
N PRO A 575 11.20 -4.03 -10.81
CA PRO A 575 9.94 -4.28 -11.52
C PRO A 575 8.75 -3.65 -10.81
N ARG A 576 8.70 -3.72 -9.46
CA ARG A 576 7.69 -3.07 -8.63
C ARG A 576 7.54 -1.57 -8.93
N TRP A 577 8.65 -0.84 -9.01
CA TRP A 577 8.62 0.61 -9.27
C TRP A 577 8.32 0.95 -10.74
N ARG A 578 8.78 0.14 -11.70
CA ARG A 578 8.35 0.25 -13.11
C ARG A 578 6.85 0.09 -13.25
N VAL A 579 6.26 -1.01 -12.78
CA VAL A 579 4.82 -1.24 -12.99
C VAL A 579 3.95 -0.34 -12.11
N ALA A 580 4.46 0.14 -10.97
CA ALA A 580 3.83 1.22 -10.23
C ALA A 580 3.75 2.51 -11.07
N PHE A 581 4.85 2.94 -11.72
CA PHE A 581 4.86 4.10 -12.62
C PHE A 581 3.90 3.94 -13.80
N ALA A 582 3.99 2.83 -14.53
CA ALA A 582 3.16 2.60 -15.72
C ALA A 582 1.67 2.55 -15.35
N LEU A 583 1.33 1.97 -14.18
CA LEU A 583 -0.03 1.95 -13.66
C LEU A 583 -0.50 3.33 -13.21
N SER A 584 0.29 4.07 -12.43
CA SER A 584 -0.13 5.37 -11.91
C SER A 584 -0.25 6.42 -13.01
N TYR A 585 0.73 6.48 -13.91
CA TYR A 585 0.76 7.42 -15.02
C TYR A 585 -0.32 7.07 -16.06
N GLY A 586 -0.40 5.80 -16.50
CA GLY A 586 -1.42 5.35 -17.46
C GLY A 586 -2.85 5.59 -16.98
N ARG A 587 -3.14 5.34 -15.68
CA ARG A 587 -4.46 5.63 -15.10
C ARG A 587 -4.77 7.14 -15.03
N LEU A 588 -3.80 8.00 -14.70
CA LEU A 588 -4.00 9.46 -14.71
C LEU A 588 -4.31 9.98 -16.11
N LEU A 589 -3.55 9.57 -17.13
CA LEU A 589 -3.80 9.95 -18.51
C LEU A 589 -5.16 9.43 -19.01
N ALA A 590 -5.55 8.20 -18.66
CA ALA A 590 -6.87 7.64 -18.98
C ALA A 590 -8.02 8.45 -18.36
N GLN A 591 -7.88 8.88 -17.10
CA GLN A 591 -8.88 9.72 -16.42
C GLN A 591 -8.95 11.12 -17.05
N LYS A 592 -7.81 11.75 -17.35
CA LYS A 592 -7.74 13.03 -18.07
C LYS A 592 -8.46 12.98 -19.41
N VAL A 593 -8.23 11.91 -20.19
CA VAL A 593 -8.92 11.66 -21.46
C VAL A 593 -10.43 11.56 -21.29
N ARG A 594 -10.92 10.79 -20.30
CA ARG A 594 -12.36 10.66 -20.05
C ARG A 594 -13.01 11.96 -19.59
N CYS A 595 -12.33 12.77 -18.77
CA CYS A 595 -12.78 14.13 -18.43
C CYS A 595 -13.00 14.99 -19.69
N MET A 596 -12.07 14.93 -20.66
CA MET A 596 -12.17 15.69 -21.92
C MET A 596 -13.27 15.17 -22.84
N GLU A 597 -13.42 13.85 -23.03
CA GLU A 597 -14.52 13.26 -23.81
C GLU A 597 -15.90 13.59 -23.21
N TYR A 598 -16.04 13.54 -21.88
CA TYR A 598 -17.29 13.88 -21.19
C TYR A 598 -17.63 15.38 -21.32
N ASN A 599 -16.63 16.25 -21.18
CA ASN A 599 -16.79 17.69 -21.39
C ASN A 599 -17.22 18.01 -22.83
N TYR A 600 -16.56 17.38 -23.82
CA TYR A 600 -16.91 17.50 -25.24
C TYR A 600 -18.33 17.00 -25.53
N ALA A 601 -18.70 15.82 -25.01
CA ALA A 601 -20.03 15.25 -25.19
C ALA A 601 -21.14 16.15 -24.62
N CYS A 602 -20.93 16.74 -23.43
CA CYS A 602 -21.85 17.73 -22.87
C CYS A 602 -21.91 19.03 -23.69
N ALA A 603 -20.81 19.44 -24.34
CA ALA A 603 -20.80 20.60 -25.23
C ALA A 603 -21.62 20.35 -26.52
N GLN A 604 -21.48 19.19 -27.17
CA GLN A 604 -22.30 18.81 -28.33
C GLN A 604 -23.81 18.83 -27.96
N LEU A 605 -24.18 18.19 -26.84
CA LEU A 605 -25.58 18.18 -26.34
C LEU A 605 -26.17 19.58 -26.05
N LYS A 606 -25.34 20.60 -25.79
CA LYS A 606 -25.76 21.99 -25.59
C LYS A 606 -25.95 22.77 -26.89
N ASN A 607 -25.30 22.33 -27.96
CA ASN A 607 -25.29 23.00 -29.26
C ASN A 607 -26.32 22.37 -30.21
N ASP A 608 -26.33 21.03 -30.30
CA ASP A 608 -27.09 20.27 -31.30
C ASP A 608 -28.58 20.14 -30.95
N LEU A 609 -28.94 20.23 -29.67
CA LEU A 609 -30.30 20.00 -29.19
C LEU A 609 -31.08 21.30 -28.98
N THR A 610 -32.27 21.34 -29.56
CA THR A 610 -33.29 22.35 -29.26
C THR A 610 -34.18 21.91 -28.08
N PRO A 611 -34.91 22.85 -27.44
CA PRO A 611 -35.97 22.49 -26.48
C PRO A 611 -37.01 21.52 -27.05
N GLN A 612 -37.27 21.56 -28.36
CA GLN A 612 -38.22 20.67 -29.04
C GLN A 612 -37.68 19.24 -29.19
N ASP A 613 -36.40 19.07 -29.51
CA ASP A 613 -35.76 17.75 -29.59
C ASP A 613 -35.64 17.10 -28.20
N VAL A 614 -35.32 17.88 -27.17
CA VAL A 614 -35.40 17.41 -25.78
C VAL A 614 -36.85 17.02 -25.44
N GLY A 615 -37.83 17.82 -25.84
CA GLY A 615 -39.25 17.58 -25.57
C GLY A 615 -39.87 16.35 -26.25
N SER A 616 -39.20 15.78 -27.26
CA SER A 616 -39.76 14.71 -28.13
C SER A 616 -38.84 13.50 -28.37
N LYS A 617 -37.52 13.63 -28.24
CA LYS A 617 -36.53 12.60 -28.64
C LYS A 617 -35.42 12.37 -27.61
N SER A 618 -35.01 13.40 -26.86
CA SER A 618 -33.74 13.42 -26.11
C SER A 618 -33.86 14.06 -24.72
N ASN A 619 -34.78 13.57 -23.89
CA ASN A 619 -34.89 13.97 -22.48
C ASN A 619 -34.12 13.05 -21.50
N HIS A 620 -33.49 11.99 -22.01
CA HIS A 620 -32.68 11.05 -21.24
C HIS A 620 -31.36 10.77 -21.97
N TRP A 621 -30.25 11.19 -21.38
CA TRP A 621 -28.89 10.95 -21.89
C TRP A 621 -28.20 9.86 -21.06
N ILE A 622 -27.56 8.92 -21.75
CA ILE A 622 -26.80 7.83 -21.13
C ILE A 622 -25.42 7.79 -21.76
N PHE A 623 -24.39 8.17 -20.99
CA PHE A 623 -23.00 8.15 -21.43
C PHE A 623 -22.44 6.72 -21.30
N ARG A 624 -21.73 6.24 -22.31
CA ARG A 624 -21.15 4.89 -22.38
C ARG A 624 -19.74 4.93 -22.96
N PRO A 625 -18.83 4.04 -22.53
CA PRO A 625 -17.51 3.95 -23.13
C PRO A 625 -17.63 3.52 -24.61
N ASP A 626 -16.72 4.00 -25.43
CA ASP A 626 -16.64 3.71 -26.85
C ASP A 626 -15.19 3.70 -27.33
N SER A 627 -14.89 2.89 -28.36
CA SER A 627 -13.54 2.86 -28.97
C SER A 627 -13.23 4.12 -29.79
N LYS A 628 -14.26 4.89 -30.19
CA LYS A 628 -14.11 6.13 -30.92
C LYS A 628 -13.91 7.32 -29.97
N LEU A 629 -12.76 7.99 -30.10
CA LEU A 629 -12.50 9.32 -29.55
C LEU A 629 -13.10 10.40 -30.45
N ASN A 630 -13.75 11.39 -29.85
CA ASN A 630 -14.55 12.41 -30.54
C ASN A 630 -13.93 13.81 -30.49
N TYR A 631 -13.00 14.05 -29.57
CA TYR A 631 -12.25 15.30 -29.45
C TYR A 631 -11.14 15.53 -30.52
N ALA A 632 -10.43 16.66 -30.39
CA ALA A 632 -9.33 17.08 -31.25
C ALA A 632 -8.08 16.18 -31.19
N ALA A 633 -7.24 16.25 -32.24
CA ALA A 633 -6.09 15.36 -32.46
C ALA A 633 -5.06 15.25 -31.31
N PRO A 634 -4.68 16.31 -30.54
CA PRO A 634 -3.64 16.19 -29.51
C PRO A 634 -3.95 15.14 -28.44
N PHE A 635 -5.20 15.08 -27.97
CA PHE A 635 -5.61 14.12 -26.94
C PHE A 635 -5.65 12.67 -27.43
N LYS A 636 -5.66 12.43 -28.76
CA LYS A 636 -5.54 11.06 -29.30
C LYS A 636 -4.17 10.45 -29.03
N LYS A 637 -3.11 11.27 -28.92
CA LYS A 637 -1.79 10.82 -28.45
C LYS A 637 -1.85 10.43 -26.98
N VAL A 638 -2.40 11.30 -26.14
CA VAL A 638 -2.58 11.06 -24.69
C VAL A 638 -3.38 9.78 -24.41
N ALA A 639 -4.40 9.48 -25.22
CA ALA A 639 -5.15 8.23 -25.12
C ALA A 639 -4.33 6.99 -25.53
N ALA A 640 -3.54 7.08 -26.60
CA ALA A 640 -2.64 6.01 -27.01
C ALA A 640 -1.52 5.76 -25.99
N GLU A 641 -0.97 6.83 -25.40
CA GLU A 641 0.01 6.79 -24.30
C GLU A 641 -0.61 6.15 -23.03
N ALA A 642 -1.83 6.56 -22.65
CA ALA A 642 -2.56 5.97 -21.54
C ALA A 642 -2.79 4.46 -21.73
N THR A 643 -3.31 4.05 -22.89
CA THR A 643 -3.51 2.64 -23.24
C THR A 643 -2.20 1.87 -23.23
N ARG A 644 -1.15 2.38 -23.90
CA ARG A 644 0.18 1.76 -23.93
C ARG A 644 0.73 1.49 -22.52
N TRP A 645 0.71 2.48 -21.63
CA TRP A 645 1.24 2.31 -20.27
C TRP A 645 0.45 1.29 -19.46
N LEU A 646 -0.88 1.24 -19.63
CA LEU A 646 -1.71 0.22 -18.98
C LEU A 646 -1.44 -1.18 -19.56
N GLU A 647 -1.27 -1.31 -20.87
CA GLU A 647 -0.90 -2.57 -21.54
C GLU A 647 0.50 -3.04 -21.11
N THR A 648 1.48 -2.14 -20.95
CA THR A 648 2.79 -2.44 -20.37
C THR A 648 2.66 -3.07 -18.97
N VAL A 649 1.76 -2.60 -18.11
CA VAL A 649 1.53 -3.21 -16.78
C VAL A 649 0.95 -4.62 -16.90
N VAL A 650 0.04 -4.86 -17.85
CA VAL A 650 -0.55 -6.20 -18.07
C VAL A 650 0.51 -7.18 -18.58
N ASN A 651 1.43 -6.72 -19.43
CA ASN A 651 2.46 -7.54 -20.05
C ASN A 651 3.69 -7.75 -19.14
N GLU A 652 4.13 -6.75 -18.38
CA GLU A 652 5.28 -6.89 -17.46
C GLU A 652 4.91 -7.57 -16.14
N ALA A 653 3.66 -7.47 -15.67
CA ALA A 653 3.22 -8.02 -14.39
C ALA A 653 1.92 -8.85 -14.48
N PRO A 654 1.81 -9.85 -15.37
CA PRO A 654 0.62 -10.69 -15.50
C PRO A 654 0.28 -11.40 -14.18
N GLY A 655 -1.02 -11.60 -13.91
CA GLY A 655 -1.52 -12.23 -12.68
C GLY A 655 -1.44 -11.37 -11.41
N THR A 656 -0.63 -10.32 -11.39
CA THR A 656 -0.45 -9.43 -10.22
C THR A 656 -1.65 -8.50 -9.99
N PRO A 657 -1.79 -7.90 -8.78
CA PRO A 657 -2.80 -6.86 -8.57
C PRO A 657 -2.57 -5.59 -9.42
N PHE A 658 -1.32 -5.33 -9.87
CA PHE A 658 -1.03 -4.24 -10.81
C PHE A 658 -1.76 -4.47 -12.14
N ALA A 659 -1.62 -5.68 -12.72
CA ALA A 659 -2.30 -6.05 -13.95
C ALA A 659 -3.83 -6.11 -13.81
N VAL A 660 -4.38 -6.47 -12.64
CA VAL A 660 -5.85 -6.39 -12.45
C VAL A 660 -6.34 -4.94 -12.36
N MET A 661 -5.59 -4.03 -11.76
CA MET A 661 -5.91 -2.59 -11.80
C MET A 661 -5.81 -2.02 -13.22
N ALA A 662 -4.80 -2.43 -14.00
CA ALA A 662 -4.64 -2.02 -15.40
C ALA A 662 -5.75 -2.58 -16.31
N ASN A 663 -6.02 -3.89 -16.24
CA ASN A 663 -7.13 -4.53 -16.96
C ASN A 663 -8.49 -3.95 -16.57
N ARG A 664 -8.70 -3.58 -15.29
CA ARG A 664 -9.92 -2.88 -14.87
C ARG A 664 -10.03 -1.50 -15.54
N GLU A 665 -8.93 -0.79 -15.77
CA GLU A 665 -8.95 0.50 -16.47
C GLU A 665 -9.17 0.33 -17.99
N LEU A 666 -8.48 -0.62 -18.62
CA LEU A 666 -8.54 -0.94 -20.06
C LEU A 666 -9.88 -1.53 -20.52
N LYS A 667 -10.56 -2.31 -19.66
CA LYS A 667 -11.85 -2.95 -19.95
C LYS A 667 -12.90 -1.98 -20.51
N ASP A 668 -12.89 -0.73 -20.07
CA ASP A 668 -13.80 0.31 -20.51
C ASP A 668 -13.06 1.33 -21.39
N PRO A 669 -13.22 1.29 -22.73
CA PRO A 669 -12.54 2.20 -23.67
C PRO A 669 -12.61 3.68 -23.29
N LEU A 670 -11.57 4.43 -23.68
CA LEU A 670 -11.36 5.81 -23.23
C LEU A 670 -12.28 6.84 -23.90
N GLY A 671 -12.85 6.51 -25.06
CA GLY A 671 -13.84 7.35 -25.76
C GLY A 671 -15.23 7.28 -25.14
N LEU A 672 -16.10 8.24 -25.47
CA LEU A 672 -17.42 8.34 -24.85
C LEU A 672 -18.54 8.63 -25.87
N LYS A 673 -19.48 7.69 -26.01
CA LYS A 673 -20.72 7.88 -26.79
C LYS A 673 -21.90 8.26 -25.90
N VAL A 674 -22.72 9.18 -26.38
CA VAL A 674 -24.01 9.51 -25.74
C VAL A 674 -25.13 8.75 -26.43
N ILE A 675 -25.78 7.85 -25.69
CA ILE A 675 -27.05 7.25 -26.10
C ILE A 675 -28.17 8.19 -25.66
N GLN A 676 -28.77 8.87 -26.63
CA GLN A 676 -29.94 9.72 -26.43
C GLN A 676 -31.23 8.89 -26.46
N ARG A 677 -32.19 9.19 -25.58
CA ARG A 677 -33.49 8.52 -25.49
C ARG A 677 -34.60 9.48 -25.08
N TYR A 678 -35.84 9.11 -25.41
CA TYR A 678 -37.04 9.72 -24.87
C TYR A 678 -37.69 8.81 -23.83
N VAL A 679 -37.99 9.38 -22.67
CA VAL A 679 -38.83 8.78 -21.63
C VAL A 679 -40.08 9.66 -21.51
N PRO A 680 -41.27 9.21 -21.94
CA PRO A 680 -42.48 10.01 -21.82
C PRO A 680 -42.78 10.29 -20.34
N PRO A 681 -43.40 11.44 -20.01
CA PRO A 681 -43.85 11.71 -18.65
C PRO A 681 -44.80 10.61 -18.20
N VAL A 682 -44.65 10.13 -16.97
CA VAL A 682 -45.52 9.09 -16.41
C VAL A 682 -46.96 9.59 -16.43
N GLN A 683 -47.78 9.00 -17.29
CA GLN A 683 -49.20 9.33 -17.36
C GLN A 683 -49.81 9.09 -15.96
N ARG A 684 -50.31 10.15 -15.33
CA ARG A 684 -51.19 9.99 -14.16
C ARG A 684 -52.32 9.08 -14.60
N ARG A 685 -52.46 7.92 -13.95
CA ARG A 685 -53.67 7.08 -14.10
C ARG A 685 -54.89 8.01 -13.96
N PRO A 686 -55.87 7.95 -14.88
CA PRO A 686 -57.07 8.76 -14.77
C PRO A 686 -57.62 8.69 -13.36
N GLY A 687 -57.84 9.85 -12.73
CA GLY A 687 -58.44 9.90 -11.41
C GLY A 687 -59.75 9.13 -11.46
N ARG A 688 -59.93 8.16 -10.54
CA ARG A 688 -61.17 7.39 -10.44
C ARG A 688 -62.32 8.41 -10.39
N PRO A 689 -63.30 8.36 -11.31
CA PRO A 689 -64.28 9.43 -11.44
C PRO A 689 -64.95 9.67 -10.09
N ASN A 690 -65.04 10.94 -9.68
CA ASN A 690 -65.57 11.32 -8.38
C ASN A 690 -66.93 10.65 -8.19
N ALA A 691 -67.07 9.84 -7.13
CA ALA A 691 -68.34 9.22 -6.80
C ALA A 691 -69.40 10.32 -6.65
N VAL A 692 -70.57 10.11 -7.29
CA VAL A 692 -71.64 11.11 -7.35
C VAL A 692 -71.98 11.58 -5.93
N ALA A 693 -72.06 12.89 -5.74
CA ALA A 693 -72.28 13.48 -4.44
C ALA A 693 -73.65 13.04 -3.87
N ASN A 694 -73.62 12.15 -2.87
CA ASN A 694 -74.82 11.80 -2.12
C ASN A 694 -75.41 13.05 -1.46
N PRO A 695 -76.73 13.28 -1.55
CA PRO A 695 -77.36 14.49 -1.02
C PRO A 695 -77.23 14.61 0.50
N ASN A 696 -77.31 15.86 0.97
CA ASN A 696 -77.00 16.29 2.34
C ASN A 696 -77.50 15.35 3.44
N ARG A 697 -76.57 14.81 4.24
CA ARG A 697 -76.83 14.53 5.66
C ARG A 697 -76.39 15.75 6.48
N PRO A 698 -77.19 16.24 7.43
CA PRO A 698 -76.85 17.42 8.22
C PRO A 698 -75.58 17.16 9.04
N ARG A 699 -74.57 18.02 8.86
CA ARG A 699 -73.25 17.85 9.47
C ARG A 699 -73.25 18.52 10.84
N VAL A 700 -73.27 17.71 11.91
CA VAL A 700 -73.31 18.21 13.29
C VAL A 700 -72.05 19.05 13.58
N LEU A 701 -72.25 20.35 13.84
CA LEU A 701 -71.18 21.31 14.10
C LEU A 701 -70.68 21.19 15.55
N PHE A 702 -69.84 20.18 15.80
CA PHE A 702 -69.00 20.19 17.01
C PHE A 702 -67.99 21.33 16.92
N ALA A 703 -67.96 22.18 17.95
CA ALA A 703 -67.11 23.37 17.97
C ALA A 703 -65.62 23.01 17.84
N ASN A 704 -64.94 23.61 16.86
CA ASN A 704 -63.51 23.37 16.58
C ASN A 704 -62.62 23.92 17.71
N LYS A 705 -62.41 23.12 18.75
CA LYS A 705 -61.30 23.32 19.69
C LYS A 705 -60.01 23.16 18.88
N LYS A 706 -59.28 24.26 18.62
CA LYS A 706 -58.07 24.30 17.76
C LYS A 706 -57.01 23.30 18.25
N ARG A 707 -57.04 22.07 17.74
CA ARG A 707 -55.88 21.15 17.82
C ARG A 707 -54.77 21.77 16.97
N LYS A 708 -53.63 22.06 17.60
CA LYS A 708 -52.39 22.35 16.86
C LYS A 708 -52.03 21.10 16.08
N ASN A 709 -52.21 21.13 14.76
CA ASN A 709 -51.67 20.12 13.86
C ASN A 709 -50.16 20.35 13.66
N THR A 710 -49.40 20.37 14.76
CA THR A 710 -47.99 19.98 14.69
C THR A 710 -47.97 18.52 14.23
N PRO A 711 -47.28 18.15 13.13
CA PRO A 711 -47.05 16.74 12.83
C PRO A 711 -46.35 16.09 14.04
N PRO A 712 -46.58 14.78 14.29
CA PRO A 712 -45.81 14.10 15.33
C PRO A 712 -44.32 14.27 15.03
N PRO A 713 -43.47 14.54 16.05
CA PRO A 713 -42.04 14.67 15.82
C PRO A 713 -41.56 13.39 15.13
N ALA A 714 -40.77 13.54 14.06
CA ALA A 714 -40.22 12.41 13.34
C ALA A 714 -39.57 11.45 14.35
N PRO A 715 -39.81 10.13 14.25
CA PRO A 715 -39.26 9.18 15.22
C PRO A 715 -37.75 9.40 15.27
N LYS A 716 -37.23 9.72 16.47
CA LYS A 716 -35.81 10.02 16.65
C LYS A 716 -35.02 8.91 15.96
N PRO A 717 -34.06 9.22 15.07
CA PRO A 717 -33.33 8.19 14.37
C PRO A 717 -32.77 7.21 15.41
N PRO A 718 -32.89 5.89 15.19
CA PRO A 718 -32.40 4.92 16.15
C PRO A 718 -30.94 5.26 16.45
N LYS A 719 -30.57 5.27 17.74
CA LYS A 719 -29.20 5.61 18.15
C LYS A 719 -28.24 4.79 17.28
N PRO A 720 -27.18 5.41 16.72
CA PRO A 720 -26.22 4.66 15.93
C PRO A 720 -25.73 3.47 16.76
N PRO A 721 -25.68 2.26 16.18
CA PRO A 721 -25.28 1.07 16.91
C PRO A 721 -23.87 1.25 17.47
N LYS A 722 -23.57 0.61 18.60
CA LYS A 722 -22.21 0.62 19.13
C LYS A 722 -21.37 -0.33 18.28
N LEU A 723 -20.84 0.17 17.17
CA LEU A 723 -19.88 -0.55 16.34
C LEU A 723 -18.72 -1.00 17.25
N PRO A 724 -18.35 -2.29 17.22
CA PRO A 724 -17.15 -2.73 17.93
C PRO A 724 -15.94 -2.05 17.31
N ARG A 725 -14.92 -1.80 18.13
CA ARG A 725 -13.55 -1.84 17.63
C ARG A 725 -13.27 -3.32 17.35
N LEU A 726 -12.89 -3.60 16.11
CA LEU A 726 -12.05 -4.75 15.82
C LEU A 726 -10.66 -4.33 16.32
#